data_AF-G6Y385-F1
#
_entry.id   AF-G6Y385-F1
#
_cell.length_a   1.000
_cell.length_b   1.000
_cell.length_c   1.000
_cell.angle_alpha   90.00
_cell.angle_beta   90.00
_cell.angle_gamma   90.00
#
_symmetry.space_group_name_H-M   'P 1'
#
loop_
_entity.id
_entity.type
_entity.pdbx_description
1 polymer ?
#
loop_
_entity_poly.entity_id
_entity_poly.type
_entity_poly.pdbx_seq_one_letter_code
_entity_poly.pdbx_strand_id
1 'polypeptide(L)'
;DIRIAHLELMRIASSNEAVDPTMRRSDQASSETTDANTDNAVPDAQTIRGFLAKARRAGRTIARESDRRAAQRILDYWSAELVTRPGITSADISPTRLAAFAGGLETADPVAVAVDYESASREITDPGSVAIAVPGSAAVTTEDVATEDSAGSGDGFASDDELSSDELTERFRIRVAAQARQWKNTGYPGYLLRGDALKEASELPQGPDIAEFVEESIKAETDSQKQRDRSKNILIAMFATLAGILAAAAYFAVTQRNDAFAAREQAVATARQIAALNQDLTVAVEREKNARAQVEDALRVALKKAEDAANTQRAQQATQATLQSAIVSIVKQLRSGGMSLDDLTPDLRQSVLVELAGQVKSGEVALAQLPALLQTAVEPLLGKLTDKQPNILTGYKVDFIEARIALPRLTGDLASDASARPLDYINYSLVMGRSHRMAIYSAVNLARSQRMTLQATGGRLRYDVRLPRDAQPDRSWYLSPDRLWLPAQLANASDIAWGPEFAGDPATAALKLAQYAYVLPNTMPQPRAFYGNKWAPLENWVRTQHNPLANRVTIFSGPTFRPADRPVDGVPVPYAYWKLAVSSVPAAVKGEVSEPEFVVDAFLIPGDATGEFNPEQYRLPVAELEKRTGLNFGYLIEWTDSVKHPGSNGTAADELAGRVKLLDGANDVLRAELIAVLGNPNLPVPERRKIVAALVEMAGLRSMTGLTPAGRLNVLEALLGVPPELWERPDWLPLFADARRAIADLFLSVADGQTIIDDQDRDALIALKDRLRIQPSTQTVYVQFAGMAREDAEALSAKMRALGWGIPKPGEERTSAAAGMNEVRYNSDSNTDRRAAELLAADLTAAGQPAIARAARIGINTLEIWVSV
;
A
#
# COMPACT_ATOMS: atom_id res chain seq x y z
N ASP A 1 8.89 -24.54 -8.74
CA ASP A 1 9.23 -25.15 -10.05
C ASP A 1 9.74 -24.13 -11.06
N ILE A 2 8.90 -23.40 -11.82
CA ILE A 2 9.38 -22.52 -12.91
C ILE A 2 10.40 -21.46 -12.43
N ARG A 3 10.21 -20.87 -11.25
CA ARG A 3 11.19 -19.92 -10.66
C ARG A 3 12.53 -20.57 -10.28
N ILE A 4 12.53 -21.84 -9.87
CA ILE A 4 13.75 -22.59 -9.52
C ILE A 4 14.50 -22.95 -10.81
N ALA A 5 13.78 -23.43 -11.82
CA ALA A 5 14.32 -23.69 -13.14
C ALA A 5 14.89 -22.44 -13.84
N HIS A 6 14.25 -21.28 -13.65
CA HIS A 6 14.76 -20.01 -14.16
C HIS A 6 16.11 -19.63 -13.55
N LEU A 7 16.31 -19.92 -12.26
CA LEU A 7 17.58 -19.70 -11.57
C LEU A 7 18.67 -20.70 -12.00
N GLU A 8 18.32 -21.96 -12.25
CA GLU A 8 19.27 -22.91 -12.85
C GLU A 8 19.67 -22.51 -14.27
N LEU A 9 18.73 -22.09 -15.12
CA LEU A 9 19.03 -21.61 -16.47
C LEU A 9 19.90 -20.35 -16.46
N MET A 10 19.70 -19.41 -15.52
CA MET A 10 20.64 -18.31 -15.32
C MET A 10 22.04 -18.81 -14.93
N ARG A 11 22.16 -19.76 -13.99
CA ARG A 11 23.44 -20.33 -13.55
C ARG A 11 24.19 -21.04 -14.70
N ILE A 12 23.43 -21.64 -15.62
CA ILE A 12 23.92 -22.33 -16.83
C ILE A 12 24.29 -21.32 -17.94
N ALA A 13 23.70 -20.12 -17.95
CA ALA A 13 24.06 -19.03 -18.86
C ALA A 13 25.31 -18.26 -18.39
N SER A 14 25.46 -18.03 -17.08
CA SER A 14 26.56 -17.24 -16.49
C SER A 14 27.91 -17.97 -16.44
N SER A 15 28.01 -19.21 -16.91
CA SER A 15 29.18 -20.08 -16.70
C SER A 15 30.38 -19.79 -17.61
N ASN A 16 30.34 -18.77 -18.46
CA ASN A 16 31.26 -18.62 -19.61
C ASN A 16 32.07 -17.30 -19.66
N GLU A 17 32.01 -16.44 -18.63
CA GLU A 17 32.77 -15.17 -18.58
C GLU A 17 34.22 -15.30 -18.03
N ALA A 18 34.67 -16.51 -17.68
CA ALA A 18 35.93 -16.72 -16.96
C ALA A 18 37.07 -17.33 -17.81
N VAL A 19 37.39 -16.73 -18.97
CA VAL A 19 38.64 -17.03 -19.72
C VAL A 19 39.29 -15.75 -20.27
N ASP A 20 39.99 -15.02 -19.40
CA ASP A 20 41.06 -14.09 -19.81
C ASP A 20 42.40 -14.66 -19.26
N PRO A 21 43.37 -15.00 -20.12
CA PRO A 21 44.62 -15.64 -19.71
C PRO A 21 45.70 -14.68 -19.14
N THR A 22 45.40 -13.39 -18.93
CA THR A 22 46.46 -12.37 -18.72
C THR A 22 46.73 -11.91 -17.27
N MET A 23 45.93 -12.29 -16.26
CA MET A 23 46.18 -11.88 -14.86
C MET A 23 46.79 -13.00 -13.99
N ARG A 24 48.04 -12.79 -13.57
CA ARG A 24 48.74 -13.63 -12.57
C ARG A 24 48.10 -13.47 -11.18
N ARG A 25 47.79 -14.59 -10.52
CA ARG A 25 47.62 -14.62 -9.06
C ARG A 25 48.99 -14.56 -8.36
N SER A 26 49.04 -13.87 -7.24
CA SER A 26 50.08 -14.02 -6.21
C SER A 26 49.41 -14.51 -4.93
N ASP A 27 49.96 -15.55 -4.33
CA ASP A 27 49.35 -16.28 -3.22
C ASP A 27 49.41 -15.54 -1.87
N GLN A 28 48.38 -15.73 -1.03
CA GLN A 28 48.59 -16.28 0.32
C GLN A 28 47.30 -16.84 0.96
N ALA A 29 47.45 -18.06 1.50
CA ALA A 29 46.75 -18.76 2.59
C ALA A 29 45.90 -17.91 3.58
N SER A 30 44.94 -18.40 4.40
CA SER A 30 44.20 -19.67 4.63
C SER A 30 43.25 -19.42 5.82
N SER A 31 42.22 -20.19 6.20
CA SER A 31 41.47 -21.36 5.65
C SER A 31 40.28 -21.64 6.57
N GLU A 32 39.26 -22.37 6.11
CA GLU A 32 38.61 -23.56 6.75
C GLU A 32 37.20 -23.84 6.15
N THR A 33 36.66 -25.04 6.45
CA THR A 33 35.27 -25.54 6.19
C THR A 33 34.87 -25.98 4.76
N THR A 34 35.41 -27.14 4.36
CA THR A 34 34.70 -28.41 4.07
C THR A 34 33.38 -28.45 3.26
N ASP A 35 33.44 -29.17 2.14
CA ASP A 35 32.42 -29.99 1.45
C ASP A 35 31.07 -29.41 1.00
N ALA A 36 31.03 -28.99 -0.27
CA ALA A 36 29.93 -29.28 -1.18
C ALA A 36 30.43 -29.44 -2.62
N ASN A 37 31.03 -30.60 -2.96
CA ASN A 37 31.39 -30.90 -4.34
C ASN A 37 30.11 -31.16 -5.17
N THR A 38 29.76 -30.24 -6.07
CA THR A 38 28.80 -30.47 -7.15
C THR A 38 29.41 -30.04 -8.47
N ASP A 39 29.48 -30.96 -9.41
CA ASP A 39 30.21 -30.79 -10.68
C ASP A 39 29.78 -29.54 -11.46
N ASN A 40 30.76 -28.74 -11.88
CA ASN A 40 30.58 -27.74 -12.93
C ASN A 40 30.60 -28.40 -14.32
N ALA A 41 29.80 -29.45 -14.50
CA ALA A 41 29.57 -30.05 -15.80
C ALA A 41 28.50 -29.26 -16.57
N VAL A 42 28.81 -28.85 -17.80
CA VAL A 42 27.82 -28.23 -18.70
C VAL A 42 26.74 -29.28 -19.01
N PRO A 43 25.44 -28.98 -18.77
CA PRO A 43 24.38 -29.98 -18.94
C PRO A 43 24.21 -30.37 -20.41
N ASP A 44 24.01 -31.67 -20.65
CA ASP A 44 23.89 -32.23 -21.99
C ASP A 44 22.52 -31.94 -22.65
N ALA A 45 22.44 -32.18 -23.96
CA ALA A 45 21.20 -32.00 -24.72
C ALA A 45 20.03 -32.88 -24.21
N GLN A 46 20.33 -33.98 -23.50
CA GLN A 46 19.30 -34.85 -22.92
C GLN A 46 18.66 -34.23 -21.67
N THR A 47 19.47 -33.60 -20.80
CA THR A 47 19.04 -32.87 -19.62
C THR A 47 18.13 -31.71 -20.01
N ILE A 48 18.50 -30.95 -21.04
CA ILE A 48 17.72 -29.81 -21.57
C ILE A 48 16.36 -30.28 -22.14
N ARG A 49 16.34 -31.37 -22.91
CA ARG A 49 15.08 -31.98 -23.41
C ARG A 49 14.16 -32.46 -22.27
N GLY A 50 14.73 -33.09 -21.23
CA GLY A 50 13.99 -33.50 -20.04
C GLY A 50 13.38 -32.32 -19.27
N PHE A 51 14.14 -31.22 -19.14
CA PHE A 51 13.66 -29.99 -18.53
C PHE A 51 12.48 -29.37 -19.29
N LEU A 52 12.61 -29.16 -20.61
CA LEU A 52 11.53 -28.58 -21.43
C LEU A 52 10.25 -29.42 -21.39
N ALA A 53 10.38 -30.75 -21.37
CA ALA A 53 9.25 -31.66 -21.21
C ALA A 53 8.54 -31.50 -19.84
N LYS A 54 9.28 -31.27 -18.75
CA LYS A 54 8.73 -31.02 -17.40
C LYS A 54 8.02 -29.67 -17.35
N ALA A 55 8.60 -28.62 -17.93
CA ALA A 55 8.01 -27.28 -17.94
C ALA A 55 6.69 -27.22 -18.75
N ARG A 56 6.61 -27.91 -19.90
CA ARG A 56 5.35 -28.04 -20.66
C ARG A 56 4.21 -28.67 -19.83
N ARG A 57 4.53 -29.70 -19.03
CA ARG A 57 3.55 -30.39 -18.16
C ARG A 57 3.04 -29.48 -17.03
N ALA A 58 3.85 -28.55 -16.53
CA ALA A 58 3.43 -27.57 -15.53
C ALA A 58 2.27 -26.67 -16.02
N GLY A 59 2.06 -26.51 -17.33
CA GLY A 59 0.90 -25.82 -17.88
C GLY A 59 -0.45 -26.35 -17.36
N ARG A 60 -0.52 -27.66 -17.05
CA ARG A 60 -1.73 -28.32 -16.53
C ARG A 60 -2.20 -27.81 -15.17
N THR A 61 -1.32 -27.16 -14.40
CA THR A 61 -1.62 -26.65 -13.05
C THR A 61 -1.76 -25.12 -12.99
N ILE A 62 -1.52 -24.41 -14.10
CA ILE A 62 -1.62 -22.94 -14.16
C ILE A 62 -3.02 -22.53 -14.63
N ALA A 63 -3.91 -22.26 -13.67
CA ALA A 63 -5.31 -21.86 -13.91
C ALA A 63 -5.45 -20.45 -14.52
N ARG A 64 -4.61 -19.49 -14.12
CA ARG A 64 -4.76 -18.07 -14.50
C ARG A 64 -4.11 -17.77 -15.84
N GLU A 65 -4.88 -17.17 -16.76
CA GLU A 65 -4.43 -16.87 -18.12
C GLU A 65 -3.35 -15.77 -18.21
N SER A 66 -3.26 -14.89 -17.22
CA SER A 66 -2.13 -13.94 -17.05
C SER A 66 -0.83 -14.69 -16.83
N ASP A 67 -0.85 -15.63 -15.88
CA ASP A 67 0.30 -16.33 -15.35
C ASP A 67 0.77 -17.39 -16.35
N ARG A 68 -0.19 -18.00 -17.06
CA ARG A 68 0.06 -18.92 -18.18
C ARG A 68 0.72 -18.20 -19.36
N ARG A 69 0.30 -16.97 -19.70
CA ARG A 69 0.98 -16.13 -20.70
C ARG A 69 2.38 -15.68 -20.25
N ALA A 70 2.56 -15.35 -18.97
CA ALA A 70 3.89 -15.02 -18.43
C ALA A 70 4.85 -16.23 -18.48
N ALA A 71 4.39 -17.41 -18.05
CA ALA A 71 5.16 -18.65 -18.11
C ALA A 71 5.48 -19.08 -19.55
N GLN A 72 4.57 -18.89 -20.50
CA GLN A 72 4.84 -19.15 -21.92
C GLN A 72 5.93 -18.23 -22.46
N ARG A 73 5.88 -16.92 -22.20
CA ARG A 73 6.94 -15.97 -22.63
C ARG A 73 8.33 -16.33 -22.07
N ILE A 74 8.39 -16.81 -20.82
CA ILE A 74 9.65 -17.29 -20.22
C ILE A 74 10.17 -18.53 -20.98
N LEU A 75 9.31 -19.47 -21.34
CA LEU A 75 9.71 -20.64 -22.13
C LEU A 75 10.13 -20.28 -23.55
N ASP A 76 9.44 -19.34 -24.20
CA ASP A 76 9.78 -18.88 -25.55
C ASP A 76 11.15 -18.18 -25.56
N TYR A 77 11.42 -17.33 -24.56
CA TYR A 77 12.71 -16.67 -24.35
C TYR A 77 13.86 -17.68 -24.17
N TRP A 78 13.74 -18.62 -23.22
CA TRP A 78 14.79 -19.62 -22.99
C TRP A 78 14.94 -20.61 -24.16
N SER A 79 13.88 -20.86 -24.93
CA SER A 79 13.98 -21.67 -26.15
C SER A 79 14.82 -20.97 -27.21
N ALA A 80 14.65 -19.66 -27.40
CA ALA A 80 15.49 -18.87 -28.29
C ALA A 80 16.96 -18.82 -27.81
N GLU A 81 17.17 -18.59 -26.50
CA GLU A 81 18.50 -18.46 -25.91
C GLU A 81 19.31 -19.77 -25.95
N LEU A 82 18.65 -20.93 -25.82
CA LEU A 82 19.34 -22.22 -25.84
C LEU A 82 19.70 -22.70 -27.26
N VAL A 83 19.02 -22.23 -28.31
CA VAL A 83 19.34 -22.57 -29.73
C VAL A 83 20.71 -22.00 -30.15
N THR A 84 21.20 -20.96 -29.48
CA THR A 84 22.48 -20.32 -29.84
C THR A 84 23.72 -21.07 -29.32
N ARG A 85 23.55 -22.13 -28.51
CA ARG A 85 24.67 -22.81 -27.84
C ARG A 85 25.28 -23.94 -28.69
N PRO A 86 26.62 -24.10 -28.70
CA PRO A 86 27.27 -25.19 -29.41
C PRO A 86 26.78 -26.57 -28.94
N GLY A 87 26.46 -27.45 -29.89
CA GLY A 87 26.04 -28.83 -29.61
C GLY A 87 24.55 -29.03 -29.33
N ILE A 88 23.71 -27.99 -29.41
CA ILE A 88 22.25 -28.10 -29.34
C ILE A 88 21.66 -27.79 -30.73
N THR A 89 20.76 -28.63 -31.23
CA THR A 89 20.10 -28.41 -32.52
C THR A 89 18.68 -27.86 -32.34
N SER A 90 18.12 -27.25 -33.39
CA SER A 90 16.71 -26.81 -33.39
C SER A 90 15.72 -27.96 -33.20
N ALA A 91 16.10 -29.21 -33.52
CA ALA A 91 15.30 -30.39 -33.24
C ALA A 91 15.20 -30.69 -31.73
N ASP A 92 16.26 -30.42 -30.96
CA ASP A 92 16.29 -30.61 -29.51
C ASP A 92 15.42 -29.58 -28.75
N ILE A 93 15.17 -28.43 -29.38
CA ILE A 93 14.36 -27.32 -28.84
C ILE A 93 13.13 -27.11 -29.72
N SER A 94 12.36 -28.19 -29.96
CA SER A 94 11.07 -28.07 -30.64
C SER A 94 10.14 -27.11 -29.87
N PRO A 95 9.54 -26.09 -30.50
CA PRO A 95 8.62 -25.19 -29.83
C PRO A 95 7.33 -25.94 -29.48
N THR A 96 6.89 -25.88 -28.23
CA THR A 96 5.60 -26.48 -27.83
C THR A 96 4.99 -25.69 -26.68
N ARG A 97 3.72 -25.32 -26.85
CA ARG A 97 2.96 -24.57 -25.86
C ARG A 97 2.82 -25.33 -24.54
N LEU A 98 2.63 -24.59 -23.44
CA LEU A 98 2.15 -25.12 -22.17
C LEU A 98 0.89 -25.98 -22.39
N ALA A 99 0.85 -27.15 -21.74
CA ALA A 99 -0.32 -28.03 -21.80
C ALA A 99 -1.56 -27.35 -21.19
N ALA A 100 -2.76 -27.70 -21.69
CA ALA A 100 -4.02 -27.14 -21.21
C ALA A 100 -4.26 -27.44 -19.71
N PHE A 101 -4.88 -26.48 -19.01
CA PHE A 101 -5.22 -26.58 -17.59
C PHE A 101 -6.25 -27.69 -17.35
N ALA A 102 -6.08 -28.48 -16.29
CA ALA A 102 -6.84 -29.72 -16.07
C ALA A 102 -8.16 -29.54 -15.28
N GLY A 103 -8.58 -28.31 -14.96
CA GLY A 103 -9.76 -28.03 -14.12
C GLY A 103 -11.04 -27.68 -14.91
N GLY A 104 -11.64 -28.71 -15.53
CA GLY A 104 -13.08 -28.90 -15.79
C GLY A 104 -13.98 -27.77 -16.32
N LEU A 105 -14.38 -27.89 -17.60
CA LEU A 105 -15.80 -28.08 -17.98
C LEU A 105 -15.91 -28.55 -19.44
N GLU A 106 -16.69 -29.60 -19.70
CA GLU A 106 -17.00 -30.07 -21.05
C GLU A 106 -18.06 -29.19 -21.72
N THR A 107 -17.78 -28.67 -22.90
CA THR A 107 -18.70 -28.38 -24.04
C THR A 107 -17.80 -27.98 -25.23
N ALA A 108 -18.01 -28.43 -26.47
CA ALA A 108 -18.88 -29.46 -27.01
C ALA A 108 -18.21 -30.07 -28.27
N ASP A 109 -18.60 -31.28 -28.67
CA ASP A 109 -18.13 -31.93 -29.90
C ASP A 109 -18.55 -31.14 -31.17
N PRO A 110 -17.73 -31.18 -32.23
CA PRO A 110 -18.22 -31.19 -33.61
C PRO A 110 -18.24 -32.62 -34.19
N VAL A 111 -19.42 -33.00 -34.67
CA VAL A 111 -19.68 -34.26 -35.40
C VAL A 111 -18.91 -34.30 -36.73
N ALA A 112 -18.61 -35.52 -37.20
CA ALA A 112 -17.75 -35.83 -38.34
C ALA A 112 -18.45 -35.78 -39.72
N VAL A 113 -17.72 -36.26 -40.75
CA VAL A 113 -18.14 -36.59 -42.14
C VAL A 113 -18.14 -35.38 -43.11
N ALA A 114 -17.53 -35.38 -44.30
CA ALA A 114 -16.96 -36.46 -45.13
C ALA A 114 -15.77 -36.03 -46.04
N VAL A 115 -14.95 -37.03 -46.40
CA VAL A 115 -14.33 -37.35 -47.73
C VAL A 115 -14.84 -36.58 -48.98
N ASP A 116 -14.12 -36.44 -50.11
CA ASP A 116 -12.89 -37.07 -50.65
C ASP A 116 -12.22 -36.08 -51.67
N TYR A 117 -11.22 -36.34 -52.53
CA TYR A 117 -10.51 -37.54 -53.03
C TYR A 117 -9.06 -37.19 -53.47
N GLU A 118 -8.26 -38.19 -53.89
CA GLU A 118 -6.97 -38.02 -54.58
C GLU A 118 -7.12 -37.62 -56.07
N SER A 119 -6.05 -37.03 -56.65
CA SER A 119 -5.58 -37.41 -57.99
C SER A 119 -4.10 -37.05 -58.19
N ALA A 120 -3.32 -38.02 -58.68
CA ALA A 120 -1.86 -37.99 -58.71
C ALA A 120 -1.27 -37.58 -60.07
N SER A 121 0.01 -37.15 -60.05
CA SER A 121 1.09 -37.43 -61.03
C SER A 121 2.41 -36.91 -60.39
N ARG A 122 3.46 -37.69 -60.05
CA ARG A 122 4.39 -38.51 -60.89
C ARG A 122 5.01 -37.68 -62.03
N GLU A 123 6.33 -37.55 -62.24
CA GLU A 123 7.54 -38.41 -62.04
C GLU A 123 8.80 -37.53 -61.69
N ILE A 124 9.87 -37.94 -60.98
CA ILE A 124 11.01 -38.85 -61.33
C ILE A 124 11.84 -38.29 -62.51
N THR A 125 13.18 -38.11 -62.54
CA THR A 125 14.35 -38.53 -61.70
C THR A 125 15.60 -37.67 -61.98
N ASP A 126 16.59 -37.68 -61.06
CA ASP A 126 18.02 -37.36 -61.33
C ASP A 126 18.76 -38.60 -61.90
N PRO A 127 19.77 -38.47 -62.80
CA PRO A 127 21.15 -38.69 -62.32
C PRO A 127 22.30 -37.92 -63.05
N GLY A 128 23.26 -37.40 -62.28
CA GLY A 128 24.61 -38.02 -62.23
C GLY A 128 25.81 -37.47 -63.05
N SER A 129 26.68 -36.73 -62.34
CA SER A 129 28.17 -36.92 -62.26
C SER A 129 29.16 -36.48 -63.37
N VAL A 130 30.44 -36.35 -62.93
CA VAL A 130 31.71 -36.06 -63.67
C VAL A 130 31.98 -34.56 -63.94
N ALA A 131 33.14 -33.95 -63.60
CA ALA A 131 34.50 -34.47 -63.32
C ALA A 131 35.17 -33.92 -62.04
N ILE A 132 36.35 -34.50 -61.69
CA ILE A 132 37.13 -34.26 -60.46
C ILE A 132 38.57 -33.81 -60.78
N ALA A 133 39.05 -32.79 -60.04
CA ALA A 133 40.41 -32.44 -59.55
C ALA A 133 41.72 -32.54 -60.41
N VAL A 134 42.45 -31.40 -60.49
CA VAL A 134 43.79 -31.10 -59.86
C VAL A 134 44.83 -32.26 -59.79
N PRO A 135 46.12 -32.12 -60.21
CA PRO A 135 47.13 -31.10 -59.78
C PRO A 135 48.07 -30.58 -60.91
N GLY A 136 49.11 -29.74 -60.72
CA GLY A 136 49.63 -28.96 -59.58
C GLY A 136 51.14 -28.63 -59.72
N SER A 137 51.60 -27.55 -59.07
CA SER A 137 53.00 -27.17 -58.76
C SER A 137 53.97 -26.60 -59.84
N ALA A 138 54.56 -25.45 -59.46
CA ALA A 138 55.96 -25.01 -59.62
C ALA A 138 56.67 -24.94 -61.01
N ALA A 139 56.98 -23.70 -61.44
CA ALA A 139 58.36 -23.16 -61.60
C ALA A 139 58.25 -21.65 -62.00
N VAL A 140 58.82 -20.71 -61.24
CA VAL A 140 60.15 -20.08 -61.43
C VAL A 140 60.34 -19.43 -62.81
N THR A 141 60.42 -18.09 -62.86
CA THR A 141 61.66 -17.36 -63.18
C THR A 141 61.60 -15.89 -62.75
N THR A 142 62.73 -15.46 -62.21
CA THR A 142 63.16 -14.12 -61.80
C THR A 142 63.28 -13.12 -62.96
N GLU A 143 63.06 -11.84 -62.61
CA GLU A 143 63.86 -10.63 -62.92
C GLU A 143 64.43 -10.31 -64.32
N ASP A 144 64.41 -9.00 -64.56
CA ASP A 144 65.40 -8.18 -65.27
C ASP A 144 65.34 -7.87 -66.79
N VAL A 145 64.90 -6.61 -67.02
CA VAL A 145 65.71 -5.50 -67.59
C VAL A 145 66.01 -5.46 -69.11
N ALA A 146 65.51 -4.36 -69.69
CA ALA A 146 66.10 -3.50 -70.73
C ALA A 146 65.94 -3.79 -72.25
N THR A 147 65.44 -2.72 -72.90
CA THR A 147 65.93 -2.04 -74.13
C THR A 147 66.05 -2.76 -75.48
N GLU A 148 65.25 -2.24 -76.41
CA GLU A 148 65.64 -1.67 -77.72
C GLU A 148 66.13 -2.55 -78.89
N ASP A 149 65.80 -2.00 -80.06
CA ASP A 149 66.47 -2.11 -81.36
C ASP A 149 66.47 -3.41 -82.18
N SER A 150 65.45 -3.45 -83.04
CA SER A 150 65.64 -3.28 -84.49
C SER A 150 65.97 -4.48 -85.39
N ALA A 151 65.40 -4.40 -86.59
CA ALA A 151 65.92 -4.88 -87.88
C ALA A 151 66.41 -6.35 -88.03
N GLY A 152 65.65 -7.09 -88.85
CA GLY A 152 66.20 -7.49 -90.14
C GLY A 152 66.26 -8.98 -90.46
N SER A 153 65.81 -9.29 -91.70
CA SER A 153 66.18 -10.46 -92.51
C SER A 153 65.82 -11.86 -91.99
N GLY A 154 65.32 -12.79 -92.80
CA GLY A 154 65.09 -12.78 -94.24
C GLY A 154 64.97 -14.22 -94.75
N ASP A 155 64.79 -14.38 -96.07
CA ASP A 155 64.63 -15.63 -96.83
C ASP A 155 63.29 -16.38 -96.59
N GLY A 156 62.35 -16.45 -97.54
CA GLY A 156 62.25 -15.83 -98.88
C GLY A 156 62.00 -16.85 -99.98
N PHE A 157 61.06 -16.57 -100.89
CA PHE A 157 61.00 -17.15 -102.24
C PHE A 157 60.09 -16.32 -103.16
N ALA A 158 60.62 -15.94 -104.34
CA ALA A 158 59.93 -15.53 -105.57
C ALA A 158 58.98 -14.30 -105.56
N SER A 159 59.59 -13.14 -105.78
CA SER A 159 59.13 -11.96 -106.54
C SER A 159 57.83 -12.03 -107.38
N ASP A 160 57.03 -10.97 -107.28
CA ASP A 160 55.94 -10.59 -108.22
C ASP A 160 56.08 -9.09 -108.59
N ASP A 161 57.32 -8.64 -108.83
CA ASP A 161 57.69 -7.26 -109.20
C ASP A 161 57.65 -7.05 -110.74
N GLU A 162 57.23 -5.85 -111.14
CA GLU A 162 56.94 -5.35 -112.51
C GLU A 162 55.48 -5.49 -113.00
N LEU A 163 54.56 -4.84 -112.27
CA LEU A 163 53.26 -4.40 -112.78
C LEU A 163 53.15 -2.87 -112.68
N SER A 164 52.61 -2.23 -113.73
CA SER A 164 52.41 -0.78 -113.76
C SER A 164 51.40 -0.31 -112.69
N SER A 165 51.53 0.94 -112.24
CA SER A 165 50.50 1.60 -111.39
C SER A 165 49.10 1.51 -112.01
N ASP A 166 49.00 1.55 -113.34
CA ASP A 166 47.74 1.42 -114.06
C ASP A 166 47.19 -0.02 -114.00
N GLU A 167 48.06 -1.04 -114.01
CA GLU A 167 47.67 -2.45 -113.91
C GLU A 167 47.26 -2.84 -112.49
N LEU A 168 47.92 -2.28 -111.47
CA LEU A 168 47.49 -2.43 -110.07
C LEU A 168 46.12 -1.76 -109.84
N THR A 169 45.91 -0.57 -110.41
CA THR A 169 44.63 0.14 -110.36
C THR A 169 43.51 -0.66 -111.04
N GLU A 170 43.76 -1.22 -112.24
CA GLU A 170 42.75 -2.00 -112.95
C GLU A 170 42.51 -3.38 -112.29
N ARG A 171 43.53 -4.04 -111.72
CA ARG A 171 43.35 -5.26 -110.89
C ARG A 171 42.53 -4.97 -109.63
N PHE A 172 42.76 -3.84 -108.96
CA PHE A 172 41.96 -3.39 -107.82
C PHE A 172 40.51 -3.10 -108.24
N ARG A 173 40.31 -2.39 -109.35
CA ARG A 173 38.99 -2.12 -109.94
C ARG A 173 38.23 -3.39 -110.31
N ILE A 174 38.89 -4.39 -110.88
CA ILE A 174 38.29 -5.71 -111.16
C ILE A 174 37.87 -6.41 -109.87
N ARG A 175 38.70 -6.36 -108.81
CA ARG A 175 38.36 -6.93 -107.49
C ARG A 175 37.13 -6.24 -106.87
N VAL A 176 37.11 -4.90 -106.86
CA VAL A 176 35.98 -4.11 -106.35
C VAL A 176 34.73 -4.35 -107.19
N ALA A 177 34.82 -4.42 -108.52
CA ALA A 177 33.69 -4.74 -109.40
C ALA A 177 33.14 -6.16 -109.18
N ALA A 178 34.01 -7.15 -108.95
CA ALA A 178 33.59 -8.51 -108.61
C ALA A 178 32.88 -8.56 -107.25
N GLN A 179 33.40 -7.85 -106.25
CA GLN A 179 32.81 -7.77 -104.91
C GLN A 179 31.48 -7.00 -104.91
N ALA A 180 31.38 -5.91 -105.67
CA ALA A 180 30.14 -5.17 -105.90
C ALA A 180 29.05 -6.07 -106.50
N ARG A 181 29.39 -6.90 -107.50
CA ARG A 181 28.48 -7.88 -108.11
C ARG A 181 28.10 -9.00 -107.14
N GLN A 182 29.02 -9.49 -106.30
CA GLN A 182 28.70 -10.48 -105.26
C GLN A 182 27.75 -9.90 -104.21
N TRP A 183 27.98 -8.67 -103.76
CA TRP A 183 27.06 -7.96 -102.89
C TRP A 183 25.68 -7.78 -103.55
N LYS A 184 25.62 -7.23 -104.77
CA LYS A 184 24.37 -6.97 -105.50
C LYS A 184 23.53 -8.24 -105.74
N ASN A 185 24.19 -9.39 -105.94
CA ASN A 185 23.51 -10.68 -106.12
C ASN A 185 23.08 -11.37 -104.80
N THR A 186 23.66 -11.00 -103.66
CA THR A 186 23.42 -11.71 -102.38
C THR A 186 22.76 -10.86 -101.30
N GLY A 187 22.83 -9.54 -101.40
CA GLY A 187 22.47 -8.59 -100.35
C GLY A 187 23.29 -8.70 -99.07
N TYR A 188 24.34 -9.53 -99.03
CA TYR A 188 25.01 -9.88 -97.78
C TYR A 188 25.94 -8.74 -97.29
N PRO A 189 25.70 -8.15 -96.10
CA PRO A 189 26.44 -6.97 -95.64
C PRO A 189 27.94 -7.19 -95.42
N GLY A 190 28.40 -8.44 -95.31
CA GLY A 190 29.82 -8.77 -95.17
C GLY A 190 30.65 -8.52 -96.43
N TYR A 191 30.03 -8.23 -97.57
CA TYR A 191 30.74 -7.78 -98.77
C TYR A 191 30.99 -6.27 -98.80
N LEU A 192 30.26 -5.46 -98.01
CA LEU A 192 30.42 -4.01 -97.99
C LEU A 192 31.80 -3.60 -97.48
N LEU A 193 32.39 -2.59 -98.11
CA LEU A 193 33.73 -2.10 -97.78
C LEU A 193 33.70 -1.21 -96.52
N ARG A 194 34.82 -1.16 -95.80
CA ARG A 194 35.01 -0.36 -94.59
C ARG A 194 36.42 0.23 -94.54
N GLY A 195 36.58 1.33 -93.81
CA GLY A 195 37.89 1.98 -93.62
C GLY A 195 38.55 2.36 -94.95
N ASP A 196 39.86 2.15 -95.05
CA ASP A 196 40.66 2.62 -96.18
C ASP A 196 40.25 1.98 -97.52
N ALA A 197 39.83 0.70 -97.52
CA ALA A 197 39.33 0.03 -98.73
C ALA A 197 38.07 0.68 -99.30
N LEU A 198 37.21 1.26 -98.46
CA LEU A 198 36.04 2.02 -98.91
C LEU A 198 36.44 3.38 -99.52
N LYS A 199 37.45 4.02 -98.93
CA LYS A 199 38.01 5.29 -99.41
C LYS A 199 38.65 5.11 -100.78
N GLU A 200 39.53 4.12 -100.93
CA GLU A 200 40.19 3.77 -102.20
C GLU A 200 39.17 3.39 -103.29
N ALA A 201 38.11 2.65 -102.96
CA ALA A 201 37.05 2.31 -103.91
C ALA A 201 36.23 3.51 -104.39
N SER A 202 36.13 4.58 -103.60
CA SER A 202 35.42 5.81 -103.97
C SER A 202 36.17 6.67 -104.99
N GLU A 203 37.49 6.51 -105.10
CA GLU A 203 38.37 7.31 -105.96
C GLU A 203 38.50 6.73 -107.39
N LEU A 204 37.96 5.53 -107.66
CA LEU A 204 38.01 4.87 -108.98
C LEU A 204 37.05 5.49 -110.03
N PRO A 205 37.35 5.41 -111.35
CA PRO A 205 36.40 5.78 -112.39
C PRO A 205 35.19 4.82 -112.43
N GLN A 206 34.03 5.34 -112.06
CA GLN A 206 32.87 4.51 -111.68
C GLN A 206 32.12 3.92 -112.88
N GLY A 207 31.87 2.61 -112.82
CA GLY A 207 30.78 1.95 -113.55
C GLY A 207 29.54 1.85 -112.66
N PRO A 208 28.32 1.71 -113.21
CA PRO A 208 27.08 1.84 -112.44
C PRO A 208 26.95 0.84 -111.27
N ASP A 209 27.50 -0.36 -111.38
CA ASP A 209 27.48 -1.36 -110.30
C ASP A 209 28.42 -1.03 -109.13
N ILE A 210 29.50 -0.27 -109.34
CA ILE A 210 30.47 0.06 -108.28
C ILE A 210 29.97 1.25 -107.44
N ALA A 211 29.36 2.26 -108.08
CA ALA A 211 28.83 3.43 -107.38
C ALA A 211 27.78 3.08 -106.32
N GLU A 212 26.80 2.23 -106.68
CA GLU A 212 25.74 1.74 -105.78
C GLU A 212 26.31 0.96 -104.57
N PHE A 213 27.35 0.17 -104.80
CA PHE A 213 28.04 -0.62 -103.78
C PHE A 213 28.88 0.25 -102.82
N VAL A 214 29.51 1.31 -103.32
CA VAL A 214 30.24 2.29 -102.49
C VAL A 214 29.26 3.10 -101.62
N GLU A 215 28.12 3.51 -102.15
CA GLU A 215 27.10 4.27 -101.41
C GLU A 215 26.52 3.48 -100.22
N GLU A 216 26.09 2.23 -100.44
CA GLU A 216 25.60 1.38 -99.34
C GLU A 216 26.71 0.96 -98.37
N SER A 217 27.97 0.90 -98.81
CA SER A 217 29.12 0.68 -97.93
C SER A 217 29.35 1.86 -96.96
N ILE A 218 29.28 3.10 -97.46
CA ILE A 218 29.36 4.33 -96.64
C ILE A 218 28.26 4.35 -95.58
N LYS A 219 27.04 4.02 -95.99
CA LYS A 219 25.86 4.00 -95.11
C LYS A 219 26.01 2.97 -93.98
N ALA A 220 26.44 1.74 -94.30
CA ALA A 220 26.66 0.69 -93.32
C ALA A 220 27.79 1.00 -92.31
N GLU A 221 28.88 1.63 -92.76
CA GLU A 221 29.96 2.07 -91.86
C GLU A 221 29.47 3.19 -90.91
N THR A 222 28.68 4.14 -91.43
CA THR A 222 28.13 5.26 -90.63
C THR A 222 27.20 4.77 -89.52
N ASP A 223 26.35 3.77 -89.79
CA ASP A 223 25.43 3.23 -88.79
C ASP A 223 26.12 2.30 -87.78
N SER A 224 27.16 1.55 -88.22
CA SER A 224 28.06 0.79 -87.34
C SER A 224 28.74 1.68 -86.29
N GLN A 225 29.24 2.87 -86.69
CA GLN A 225 29.86 3.82 -85.78
C GLN A 225 28.86 4.38 -84.74
N LYS A 226 27.67 4.82 -85.17
CA LYS A 226 26.61 5.28 -84.25
C LYS A 226 26.22 4.23 -83.19
N GLN A 227 26.23 2.95 -83.56
CA GLN A 227 25.90 1.85 -82.65
C GLN A 227 27.00 1.62 -81.59
N ARG A 228 28.27 1.80 -81.96
CA ARG A 228 29.41 1.74 -81.02
C ARG A 228 29.36 2.89 -80.01
N ASP A 229 29.11 4.12 -80.45
CA ASP A 229 29.06 5.28 -79.56
C ASP A 229 27.88 5.23 -78.58
N ARG A 230 26.70 4.79 -79.03
CA ARG A 230 25.56 4.53 -78.12
C ARG A 230 25.91 3.50 -77.05
N SER A 231 26.56 2.39 -77.44
CA SER A 231 26.95 1.33 -76.52
C SER A 231 27.96 1.81 -75.47
N LYS A 232 28.95 2.61 -75.89
CA LYS A 232 29.95 3.23 -75.01
C LYS A 232 29.30 4.19 -73.99
N ASN A 233 28.38 5.04 -74.44
CA ASN A 233 27.71 6.01 -73.57
C ASN A 233 26.78 5.34 -72.53
N ILE A 234 26.08 4.26 -72.91
CA ILE A 234 25.28 3.46 -71.97
C ILE A 234 26.16 2.84 -70.88
N LEU A 235 27.32 2.28 -71.26
CA LEU A 235 28.24 1.66 -70.31
C LEU A 235 28.77 2.66 -69.28
N ILE A 236 29.15 3.88 -69.71
CA ILE A 236 29.61 4.96 -68.84
C ILE A 236 28.52 5.37 -67.82
N ALA A 237 27.28 5.54 -68.27
CA ALA A 237 26.15 5.88 -67.39
C ALA A 237 25.88 4.79 -66.34
N MET A 238 26.03 3.52 -66.71
CA MET A 238 25.84 2.37 -65.81
C MET A 238 26.95 2.28 -64.73
N PHE A 239 28.21 2.55 -65.09
CA PHE A 239 29.29 2.62 -64.10
C PHE A 239 29.15 3.82 -63.16
N ALA A 240 28.71 4.97 -63.64
CA ALA A 240 28.47 6.16 -62.81
C ALA A 240 27.35 5.93 -61.77
N THR A 241 26.26 5.26 -62.16
CA THR A 241 25.18 4.90 -61.23
C THR A 241 25.63 3.88 -60.19
N LEU A 242 26.39 2.86 -60.59
CA LEU A 242 26.94 1.86 -59.65
C LEU A 242 27.88 2.50 -58.61
N ALA A 243 28.75 3.43 -59.04
CA ALA A 243 29.63 4.17 -58.14
C ALA A 243 28.85 5.02 -57.12
N GLY A 244 27.76 5.68 -57.55
CA GLY A 244 26.88 6.44 -56.65
C GLY A 244 26.20 5.58 -55.59
N ILE A 245 25.73 4.39 -55.96
CA ILE A 245 25.12 3.42 -55.03
C ILE A 245 26.15 2.95 -53.98
N LEU A 246 27.38 2.62 -54.41
CA LEU A 246 28.45 2.19 -53.49
C LEU A 246 28.86 3.30 -52.51
N ALA A 247 28.95 4.55 -52.98
CA ALA A 247 29.25 5.70 -52.11
C ALA A 247 28.14 5.93 -51.06
N ALA A 248 26.87 5.82 -51.45
CA ALA A 248 25.73 5.94 -50.54
C ALA A 248 25.71 4.81 -49.49
N ALA A 249 25.98 3.56 -49.90
CA ALA A 249 26.06 2.43 -49.00
C ALA A 249 27.21 2.57 -47.98
N ALA A 250 28.39 3.03 -48.42
CA ALA A 250 29.52 3.30 -47.53
C ALA A 250 29.21 4.41 -46.51
N TYR A 251 28.57 5.50 -46.94
CA TYR A 251 28.15 6.58 -46.06
C TYR A 251 27.13 6.11 -45.00
N PHE A 252 26.16 5.28 -45.40
CA PHE A 252 25.17 4.70 -44.49
C PHE A 252 25.79 3.73 -43.47
N ALA A 253 26.78 2.93 -43.89
CA ALA A 253 27.51 2.04 -42.99
C ALA A 253 28.35 2.80 -41.94
N VAL A 254 28.97 3.92 -42.32
CA VAL A 254 29.74 4.77 -41.38
C VAL A 254 28.84 5.46 -40.36
N THR A 255 27.69 5.98 -40.80
CA THR A 255 26.72 6.63 -39.90
C THR A 255 26.14 5.63 -38.90
N GLN A 256 25.65 4.47 -39.34
CA GLN A 256 25.20 3.40 -38.42
C GLN A 256 26.27 2.97 -37.41
N ARG A 257 27.54 2.90 -37.83
CA ARG A 257 28.65 2.55 -36.94
C ARG A 257 28.88 3.60 -35.85
N ASN A 258 28.75 4.88 -36.19
CA ASN A 258 28.93 5.98 -35.24
C ASN A 258 27.78 6.04 -34.24
N ASP A 259 26.53 5.88 -34.71
CA ASP A 259 25.34 5.84 -33.85
C ASP A 259 25.40 4.64 -32.88
N ALA A 260 25.83 3.48 -33.37
CA ALA A 260 26.05 2.29 -32.54
C ALA A 260 27.17 2.47 -31.50
N PHE A 261 28.18 3.30 -31.77
CA PHE A 261 29.24 3.62 -30.81
C PHE A 261 28.72 4.54 -29.71
N ALA A 262 27.99 5.61 -30.07
CA ALA A 262 27.36 6.52 -29.11
C ALA A 262 26.34 5.80 -28.21
N ALA A 263 25.51 4.92 -28.78
CA ALA A 263 24.56 4.10 -28.03
C ALA A 263 25.25 3.14 -27.04
N ARG A 264 26.40 2.56 -27.42
CA ARG A 264 27.22 1.72 -26.51
C ARG A 264 27.82 2.54 -25.37
N GLU A 265 28.30 3.74 -25.64
CA GLU A 265 28.89 4.61 -24.61
C GLU A 265 27.83 5.04 -23.57
N GLN A 266 26.63 5.40 -24.03
CA GLN A 266 25.47 5.65 -23.16
C GLN A 266 25.08 4.41 -22.35
N ALA A 267 25.00 3.23 -22.98
CA ALA A 267 24.67 1.98 -22.28
C ALA A 267 25.70 1.64 -21.17
N VAL A 268 27.00 1.85 -21.41
CA VAL A 268 28.06 1.67 -20.41
C VAL A 268 27.95 2.69 -19.27
N ALA A 269 27.63 3.95 -19.57
CA ALA A 269 27.38 4.97 -18.55
C ALA A 269 26.17 4.60 -17.67
N THR A 270 25.05 4.21 -18.27
CA THR A 270 23.85 3.75 -17.55
C THR A 270 24.13 2.50 -16.71
N ALA A 271 24.87 1.52 -17.24
CA ALA A 271 25.25 0.31 -16.49
C ALA A 271 26.11 0.62 -15.25
N ARG A 272 27.06 1.56 -15.36
CA ARG A 272 27.85 2.05 -14.20
C ARG A 272 26.97 2.73 -13.16
N GLN A 273 25.99 3.52 -13.59
CA GLN A 273 25.07 4.24 -12.70
C GLN A 273 24.13 3.27 -11.96
N ILE A 274 23.65 2.22 -12.64
CA ILE A 274 22.90 1.11 -12.03
C ILE A 274 23.77 0.33 -11.04
N ALA A 275 25.03 0.05 -11.36
CA ALA A 275 25.95 -0.64 -10.46
C ALA A 275 26.19 0.15 -9.16
N ALA A 276 26.38 1.47 -9.26
CA ALA A 276 26.50 2.36 -8.10
C ALA A 276 25.22 2.34 -7.24
N LEU A 277 24.03 2.51 -7.84
CA LEU A 277 22.76 2.44 -7.11
C LEU A 277 22.56 1.10 -6.40
N ASN A 278 22.91 -0.02 -7.04
CA ASN A 278 22.82 -1.36 -6.44
C ASN A 278 23.76 -1.52 -5.24
N GLN A 279 24.94 -0.90 -5.29
CA GLN A 279 25.90 -0.90 -4.17
C GLN A 279 25.37 -0.08 -2.99
N ASP A 280 24.86 1.13 -3.24
CA ASP A 280 24.25 1.99 -2.20
C ASP A 280 23.01 1.33 -1.58
N LEU A 281 22.16 0.71 -2.41
CA LEU A 281 20.99 -0.05 -1.94
C LEU A 281 21.39 -1.23 -1.04
N THR A 282 22.46 -1.94 -1.38
CA THR A 282 22.97 -3.05 -0.56
C THR A 282 23.45 -2.55 0.81
N VAL A 283 24.15 -1.42 0.86
CA VAL A 283 24.58 -0.79 2.12
C VAL A 283 23.39 -0.31 2.95
N ALA A 284 22.35 0.26 2.32
CA ALA A 284 21.14 0.68 3.00
C ALA A 284 20.37 -0.51 3.62
N VAL A 285 20.19 -1.60 2.86
CA VAL A 285 19.53 -2.82 3.33
C VAL A 285 20.27 -3.45 4.54
N GLU A 286 21.60 -3.44 4.54
CA GLU A 286 22.36 -4.01 5.65
C GLU A 286 22.34 -3.11 6.91
N ARG A 287 22.21 -1.79 6.75
CA ARG A 287 21.95 -0.88 7.89
C ARG A 287 20.59 -1.15 8.51
N GLU A 288 19.54 -1.27 7.70
CA GLU A 288 18.17 -1.62 8.12
C GLU A 288 18.12 -2.93 8.92
N LYS A 289 18.76 -4.00 8.43
CA LYS A 289 18.82 -5.28 9.17
C LYS A 289 19.46 -5.12 10.55
N ASN A 290 20.57 -4.40 10.62
CA ASN A 290 21.31 -4.20 11.87
C ASN A 290 20.50 -3.38 12.89
N ALA A 291 19.76 -2.36 12.43
CA ALA A 291 18.85 -1.60 13.28
C ALA A 291 17.71 -2.47 13.82
N ARG A 292 17.05 -3.26 12.95
CA ARG A 292 15.99 -4.20 13.35
C ARG A 292 16.45 -5.22 14.40
N ALA A 293 17.66 -5.79 14.23
CA ALA A 293 18.21 -6.71 15.22
C ALA A 293 18.39 -6.06 16.61
N GLN A 294 18.85 -4.81 16.67
CA GLN A 294 18.96 -4.06 17.93
C GLN A 294 17.59 -3.79 18.57
N VAL A 295 16.57 -3.46 17.77
CA VAL A 295 15.19 -3.26 18.24
C VAL A 295 14.58 -4.57 18.77
N GLU A 296 14.80 -5.70 18.10
CA GLU A 296 14.34 -7.02 18.56
C GLU A 296 14.95 -7.43 19.90
N ASP A 297 16.26 -7.20 20.11
CA ASP A 297 16.90 -7.49 21.40
C ASP A 297 16.44 -6.53 22.51
N ALA A 298 16.25 -5.24 22.20
CA ALA A 298 15.67 -4.29 23.13
C ALA A 298 14.23 -4.70 23.55
N LEU A 299 13.42 -5.15 22.59
CA LEU A 299 12.07 -5.67 22.84
C LEU A 299 12.10 -6.95 23.69
N ARG A 300 13.01 -7.89 23.42
CA ARG A 300 13.20 -9.11 24.22
C ARG A 300 13.55 -8.79 25.68
N VAL A 301 14.43 -7.82 25.91
CA VAL A 301 14.79 -7.35 27.27
C VAL A 301 13.60 -6.66 27.95
N ALA A 302 12.83 -5.84 27.22
CA ALA A 302 11.65 -5.16 27.74
C ALA A 302 10.53 -6.15 28.13
N LEU A 303 10.24 -7.15 27.28
CA LEU A 303 9.28 -8.22 27.55
C LEU A 303 9.65 -8.99 28.83
N LYS A 304 10.92 -9.40 28.97
CA LYS A 304 11.38 -10.11 30.17
C LYS A 304 11.21 -9.26 31.44
N LYS A 305 11.60 -7.97 31.41
CA LYS A 305 11.37 -7.04 32.53
C LYS A 305 9.88 -6.88 32.86
N ALA A 306 9.02 -6.83 31.86
CA ALA A 306 7.56 -6.74 32.05
C ALA A 306 6.98 -8.02 32.65
N GLU A 307 7.48 -9.20 32.25
CA GLU A 307 7.12 -10.49 32.85
C GLU A 307 7.60 -10.61 34.31
N ASP A 308 8.86 -10.28 34.60
CA ASP A 308 9.41 -10.28 35.96
C ASP A 308 8.64 -9.31 36.88
N ALA A 309 8.29 -8.13 36.37
CA ALA A 309 7.45 -7.16 37.08
C ALA A 309 6.01 -7.67 37.28
N ALA A 310 5.42 -8.34 36.30
CA ALA A 310 4.09 -8.95 36.40
C ALA A 310 4.07 -10.12 37.41
N ASN A 311 5.10 -10.97 37.41
CA ASN A 311 5.26 -12.06 38.37
C ASN A 311 5.44 -11.52 39.80
N THR A 312 6.27 -10.48 39.96
CA THR A 312 6.43 -9.75 41.22
C THR A 312 5.11 -9.13 41.68
N GLN A 313 4.34 -8.51 40.78
CA GLN A 313 3.03 -7.96 41.11
C GLN A 313 2.01 -9.04 41.48
N ARG A 314 1.98 -10.21 40.81
CA ARG A 314 1.11 -11.34 41.20
C ARG A 314 1.49 -11.88 42.58
N ALA A 315 2.78 -12.04 42.86
CA ALA A 315 3.25 -12.49 44.18
C ALA A 315 2.89 -11.47 45.27
N GLN A 316 3.04 -10.17 45.00
CA GLN A 316 2.56 -9.10 45.87
C GLN A 316 1.05 -9.19 46.07
N GLN A 317 0.24 -9.30 45.02
CA GLN A 317 -1.22 -9.38 45.11
C GLN A 317 -1.70 -10.62 45.90
N ALA A 318 -1.08 -11.78 45.72
CA ALA A 318 -1.39 -12.99 46.50
C ALA A 318 -1.02 -12.82 48.00
N THR A 319 0.16 -12.25 48.26
CA THR A 319 0.58 -11.88 49.62
C THR A 319 -0.38 -10.85 50.24
N GLN A 320 -0.84 -9.87 49.46
CA GLN A 320 -1.77 -8.82 49.88
C GLN A 320 -3.18 -9.36 50.15
N ALA A 321 -3.70 -10.28 49.33
CA ALA A 321 -4.99 -10.93 49.59
C ALA A 321 -4.94 -11.74 50.91
N THR A 322 -3.82 -12.40 51.17
CA THR A 322 -3.55 -13.08 52.45
C THR A 322 -3.47 -12.07 53.60
N LEU A 323 -2.72 -10.97 53.43
CA LEU A 323 -2.59 -9.90 54.40
C LEU A 323 -3.94 -9.23 54.72
N GLN A 324 -4.79 -8.98 53.71
CA GLN A 324 -6.10 -8.35 53.87
C GLN A 324 -7.07 -9.24 54.65
N SER A 325 -7.06 -10.56 54.40
CA SER A 325 -7.86 -11.50 55.20
C SER A 325 -7.37 -11.60 56.65
N ALA A 326 -6.04 -11.54 56.88
CA ALA A 326 -5.46 -11.44 58.21
C ALA A 326 -5.82 -10.10 58.91
N ILE A 327 -5.72 -8.97 58.20
CA ILE A 327 -6.08 -7.63 58.71
C ILE A 327 -7.55 -7.59 59.14
N VAL A 328 -8.48 -8.11 58.35
CA VAL A 328 -9.90 -8.20 58.75
C VAL A 328 -10.09 -9.04 60.02
N SER A 329 -9.33 -10.12 60.19
CA SER A 329 -9.33 -10.94 61.41
C SER A 329 -8.75 -10.19 62.62
N ILE A 330 -7.64 -9.47 62.42
CA ILE A 330 -6.99 -8.65 63.47
C ILE A 330 -7.89 -7.49 63.89
N VAL A 331 -8.52 -6.78 62.94
CA VAL A 331 -9.55 -5.75 63.23
C VAL A 331 -10.67 -6.34 64.10
N LYS A 332 -11.11 -7.57 63.84
CA LYS A 332 -12.11 -8.25 64.66
C LYS A 332 -11.59 -8.55 66.07
N GLN A 333 -10.36 -9.03 66.22
CA GLN A 333 -9.74 -9.33 67.51
C GLN A 333 -9.50 -8.07 68.37
N LEU A 334 -8.96 -7.00 67.77
CA LEU A 334 -8.80 -5.68 68.38
C LEU A 334 -10.13 -5.11 68.88
N ARG A 335 -11.19 -5.20 68.05
CA ARG A 335 -12.54 -4.76 68.41
C ARG A 335 -13.13 -5.54 69.58
N SER A 336 -12.82 -6.83 69.70
CA SER A 336 -13.26 -7.67 70.84
C SER A 336 -12.32 -7.61 72.06
N GLY A 337 -11.27 -6.78 72.04
CA GLY A 337 -10.27 -6.70 73.12
C GLY A 337 -9.37 -7.94 73.27
N GLY A 338 -9.32 -8.82 72.26
CA GLY A 338 -8.51 -10.04 72.26
C GLY A 338 -7.06 -9.86 71.81
N MET A 339 -6.66 -8.61 71.51
CA MET A 339 -5.34 -8.19 71.06
C MET A 339 -5.19 -6.69 71.35
N SER A 340 -3.97 -6.20 71.59
CA SER A 340 -3.66 -4.77 71.71
C SER A 340 -3.15 -4.20 70.38
N LEU A 341 -3.32 -2.89 70.18
CA LEU A 341 -2.72 -2.19 69.03
C LEU A 341 -1.18 -2.17 69.11
N ASP A 342 -0.62 -2.26 70.32
CA ASP A 342 0.82 -2.27 70.55
C ASP A 342 1.50 -3.60 70.21
N ASP A 343 0.74 -4.70 70.16
CA ASP A 343 1.21 -6.02 69.73
C ASP A 343 1.50 -6.07 68.21
N LEU A 344 1.08 -5.04 67.46
CA LEU A 344 1.26 -4.94 66.02
C LEU A 344 2.53 -4.17 65.64
N THR A 345 3.26 -4.73 64.66
CA THR A 345 4.36 -4.03 63.99
C THR A 345 3.86 -2.73 63.33
N PRO A 346 4.70 -1.69 63.15
CA PRO A 346 4.25 -0.40 62.62
C PRO A 346 3.48 -0.48 61.29
N ASP A 347 3.95 -1.31 60.36
CA ASP A 347 3.33 -1.46 59.03
C ASP A 347 1.97 -2.15 59.09
N LEU A 348 1.84 -3.18 59.95
CA LEU A 348 0.57 -3.88 60.16
C LEU A 348 -0.42 -2.98 60.91
N ARG A 349 0.06 -2.24 61.91
CA ARG A 349 -0.71 -1.26 62.68
C ARG A 349 -1.32 -0.22 61.76
N GLN A 350 -0.53 0.38 60.86
CA GLN A 350 -1.03 1.37 59.90
C GLN A 350 -2.08 0.75 58.96
N SER A 351 -1.81 -0.44 58.41
CA SER A 351 -2.73 -1.13 57.50
C SER A 351 -4.09 -1.48 58.17
N VAL A 352 -4.04 -1.90 59.44
CA VAL A 352 -5.21 -2.20 60.28
C VAL A 352 -5.99 -0.94 60.63
N LEU A 353 -5.32 0.17 60.98
CA LEU A 353 -5.96 1.46 61.27
C LEU A 353 -6.65 2.05 60.03
N VAL A 354 -6.05 1.89 58.85
CA VAL A 354 -6.64 2.32 57.56
C VAL A 354 -7.90 1.51 57.22
N GLU A 355 -7.84 0.18 57.30
CA GLU A 355 -9.01 -0.68 57.08
C GLU A 355 -10.13 -0.33 58.08
N LEU A 356 -9.80 -0.14 59.37
CA LEU A 356 -10.75 0.25 60.40
C LEU A 356 -11.35 1.65 60.16
N ALA A 357 -10.54 2.62 59.72
CA ALA A 357 -11.02 3.94 59.34
C ALA A 357 -12.03 3.89 58.17
N GLY A 358 -11.81 3.00 57.20
CA GLY A 358 -12.77 2.73 56.11
C GLY A 358 -14.06 2.07 56.60
N GLN A 359 -13.98 1.10 57.52
CA GLN A 359 -15.17 0.49 58.15
C GLN A 359 -15.98 1.51 58.97
N VAL A 360 -15.32 2.44 59.67
CA VAL A 360 -15.98 3.52 60.40
C VAL A 360 -16.66 4.51 59.42
N LYS A 361 -15.96 4.97 58.38
CA LYS A 361 -16.54 5.87 57.35
C LYS A 361 -17.70 5.25 56.58
N SER A 362 -17.66 3.95 56.32
CA SER A 362 -18.71 3.24 55.59
C SER A 362 -19.91 2.82 56.47
N GLY A 363 -19.94 3.28 57.73
CA GLY A 363 -21.02 3.01 58.68
C GLY A 363 -21.13 1.53 59.08
N GLU A 364 -20.07 0.74 58.91
CA GLU A 364 -20.01 -0.66 59.34
C GLU A 364 -19.67 -0.80 60.82
N VAL A 365 -18.95 0.18 61.37
CA VAL A 365 -18.60 0.26 62.79
C VAL A 365 -18.83 1.68 63.27
N ALA A 366 -19.61 1.89 64.33
CA ALA A 366 -19.70 3.22 64.93
C ALA A 366 -18.39 3.50 65.69
N LEU A 367 -17.79 4.69 65.50
CA LEU A 367 -16.55 5.09 66.18
C LEU A 367 -16.64 4.90 67.71
N ALA A 368 -17.79 5.27 68.29
CA ALA A 368 -18.08 5.13 69.72
C ALA A 368 -18.14 3.67 70.23
N GLN A 369 -18.21 2.67 69.35
CA GLN A 369 -18.17 1.25 69.72
C GLN A 369 -16.74 0.67 69.78
N LEU A 370 -15.72 1.48 69.45
CA LEU A 370 -14.32 1.06 69.53
C LEU A 370 -13.73 1.34 70.92
N PRO A 371 -12.79 0.50 71.41
CA PRO A 371 -11.90 0.86 72.53
C PRO A 371 -11.26 2.24 72.36
N ALA A 372 -11.13 3.01 73.44
CA ALA A 372 -10.69 4.42 73.39
C ALA A 372 -9.35 4.63 72.65
N LEU A 373 -8.36 3.75 72.86
CA LEU A 373 -7.07 3.80 72.15
C LEU A 373 -7.22 3.65 70.63
N LEU A 374 -8.18 2.83 70.17
CA LEU A 374 -8.48 2.69 68.75
C LEU A 374 -9.25 3.89 68.20
N GLN A 375 -10.11 4.52 69.01
CA GLN A 375 -10.77 5.78 68.61
C GLN A 375 -9.70 6.85 68.31
N THR A 376 -8.83 7.14 69.27
CA THR A 376 -7.76 8.15 69.14
C THR A 376 -6.78 7.83 68.01
N ALA A 377 -6.48 6.55 67.75
CA ALA A 377 -5.59 6.16 66.66
C ALA A 377 -6.24 6.26 65.26
N VAL A 378 -7.56 6.09 65.16
CA VAL A 378 -8.32 6.15 63.89
C VAL A 378 -8.75 7.58 63.54
N GLU A 379 -9.01 8.43 64.53
CA GLU A 379 -9.51 9.81 64.38
C GLU A 379 -8.73 10.69 63.38
N PRO A 380 -7.37 10.68 63.34
CA PRO A 380 -6.60 11.43 62.34
C PRO A 380 -6.86 10.97 60.89
N LEU A 381 -7.16 9.70 60.67
CA LEU A 381 -7.52 9.13 59.35
C LEU A 381 -8.98 9.42 58.97
N LEU A 382 -9.82 9.74 59.95
CA LEU A 382 -11.20 10.19 59.69
C LEU A 382 -11.22 11.64 59.19
N GLY A 383 -10.49 12.54 59.87
CA GLY A 383 -10.64 14.00 59.79
C GLY A 383 -10.29 14.74 58.49
N LYS A 384 -9.91 14.07 57.39
CA LYS A 384 -9.54 14.72 56.10
C LYS A 384 -10.40 14.36 54.88
N LEU A 385 -11.33 13.42 55.03
CA LEU A 385 -12.19 12.94 53.94
C LEU A 385 -13.60 12.71 54.50
N THR A 386 -14.32 13.80 54.81
CA THR A 386 -15.76 13.80 55.08
C THR A 386 -16.54 13.47 53.80
N ASP A 387 -17.78 13.00 53.94
CA ASP A 387 -18.64 12.35 52.91
C ASP A 387 -19.05 13.20 51.68
N LYS A 388 -18.34 14.28 51.38
CA LYS A 388 -18.50 14.99 50.13
C LYS A 388 -18.18 14.04 48.96
N GLN A 389 -18.89 14.21 47.85
CA GLN A 389 -18.52 13.60 46.59
C GLN A 389 -17.05 13.91 46.29
N PRO A 390 -16.35 13.04 45.53
CA PRO A 390 -14.98 13.32 45.17
C PRO A 390 -14.88 14.68 44.45
N ASN A 391 -14.21 15.64 45.08
CA ASN A 391 -14.11 17.03 44.60
C ASN A 391 -13.33 17.17 43.28
N ILE A 392 -12.72 16.07 42.79
CA ILE A 392 -11.81 16.05 41.66
C ILE A 392 -12.23 14.89 40.74
N LEU A 393 -12.96 15.25 39.69
CA LEU A 393 -13.44 14.33 38.66
C LEU A 393 -12.69 14.67 37.38
N THR A 394 -11.46 14.15 37.23
CA THR A 394 -10.62 14.44 36.05
C THR A 394 -11.14 13.78 34.78
N GLY A 395 -12.00 12.78 34.92
CA GLY A 395 -12.62 12.04 33.83
C GLY A 395 -11.60 11.28 32.97
N TYR A 396 -12.11 10.81 31.84
CA TYR A 396 -11.33 10.33 30.72
C TYR A 396 -10.79 11.51 29.88
N LYS A 397 -9.50 11.49 29.60
CA LYS A 397 -8.79 12.46 28.77
C LYS A 397 -8.59 11.90 27.37
N VAL A 398 -9.19 12.54 26.38
CA VAL A 398 -9.18 12.09 24.97
C VAL A 398 -7.79 12.12 24.34
N ASP A 399 -6.95 13.10 24.68
CA ASP A 399 -5.60 13.26 24.11
C ASP A 399 -4.49 12.59 24.94
N PHE A 400 -4.86 11.68 25.86
CA PHE A 400 -3.95 11.14 26.88
C PHE A 400 -2.71 10.43 26.32
N ILE A 401 -2.88 9.66 25.24
CA ILE A 401 -1.79 8.90 24.59
C ILE A 401 -1.08 9.68 23.48
N GLU A 402 -1.10 11.02 23.54
CA GLU A 402 -0.53 11.91 22.51
C GLU A 402 -1.21 11.79 21.13
N ALA A 403 -2.40 11.17 21.13
CA ALA A 403 -3.34 11.13 20.02
C ALA A 403 -4.76 11.21 20.58
N ARG A 404 -5.67 11.77 19.77
CA ARG A 404 -7.06 12.02 20.17
C ARG A 404 -7.90 10.75 20.02
N ILE A 405 -8.05 10.01 21.12
CA ILE A 405 -8.98 8.90 21.22
C ILE A 405 -10.30 9.42 21.81
N ALA A 406 -11.36 9.40 21.00
CA ALA A 406 -12.69 9.78 21.47
C ALA A 406 -13.30 8.70 22.37
N LEU A 407 -14.34 9.05 23.13
CA LEU A 407 -15.21 8.06 23.75
C LEU A 407 -15.94 7.24 22.66
N PRO A 408 -16.09 5.91 22.82
CA PRO A 408 -16.81 5.06 21.87
C PRO A 408 -18.22 5.58 21.58
N ARG A 409 -18.55 5.69 20.30
CA ARG A 409 -19.89 6.07 19.84
C ARG A 409 -20.83 4.88 20.01
N LEU A 410 -22.04 5.15 20.48
CA LEU A 410 -23.09 4.15 20.64
C LEU A 410 -23.88 4.03 19.34
N THR A 411 -24.31 2.83 18.97
CA THR A 411 -25.08 2.58 17.74
C THR A 411 -26.40 1.84 18.03
N GLY A 412 -27.39 1.99 17.15
CA GLY A 412 -28.68 1.29 17.24
C GLY A 412 -29.40 1.50 18.58
N ASP A 413 -30.00 0.44 19.10
CA ASP A 413 -30.78 0.44 20.34
C ASP A 413 -29.95 0.88 21.57
N LEU A 414 -28.64 0.60 21.56
CA LEU A 414 -27.73 0.95 22.66
C LEU A 414 -27.56 2.47 22.82
N ALA A 415 -27.61 3.22 21.71
CA ALA A 415 -27.64 4.69 21.75
C ALA A 415 -28.93 5.23 22.39
N SER A 416 -30.04 4.49 22.22
CA SER A 416 -31.32 4.83 22.86
C SER A 416 -31.36 4.44 24.34
N ASP A 417 -30.61 3.42 24.77
CA ASP A 417 -30.57 3.00 26.18
C ASP A 417 -29.69 3.91 27.06
N ALA A 418 -28.63 4.49 26.49
CA ALA A 418 -27.58 5.17 27.25
C ALA A 418 -28.02 6.43 28.01
N SER A 419 -27.26 6.78 29.05
CA SER A 419 -27.31 8.05 29.76
C SER A 419 -26.74 9.18 28.91
N ALA A 420 -27.40 10.33 28.88
CA ALA A 420 -27.06 11.46 28.00
C ALA A 420 -25.68 12.11 28.23
N ARG A 421 -25.01 11.86 29.37
CA ARG A 421 -23.66 12.37 29.68
C ARG A 421 -22.82 11.26 30.35
N PRO A 422 -21.51 11.17 30.06
CA PRO A 422 -20.60 10.33 30.82
C PRO A 422 -20.56 10.72 32.31
N LEU A 423 -20.30 9.73 33.16
CA LEU A 423 -20.17 9.86 34.60
C LEU A 423 -18.68 9.84 34.96
N ASP A 424 -18.12 11.02 35.19
CA ASP A 424 -16.69 11.19 35.45
C ASP A 424 -16.29 10.80 36.88
N TYR A 425 -15.08 10.28 37.01
CA TYR A 425 -14.34 9.96 38.24
C TYR A 425 -12.85 10.34 38.05
N ILE A 426 -11.95 9.94 38.94
CA ILE A 426 -10.52 10.24 38.77
C ILE A 426 -9.88 9.30 37.74
N ASN A 427 -9.36 9.88 36.66
CA ASN A 427 -8.66 9.18 35.56
C ASN A 427 -9.52 8.17 34.78
N TYR A 428 -10.85 8.19 34.97
CA TYR A 428 -11.80 7.41 34.18
C TYR A 428 -13.19 8.05 34.11
N SER A 429 -13.95 7.66 33.09
CA SER A 429 -15.38 7.97 32.93
C SER A 429 -16.17 6.69 32.66
N LEU A 430 -17.46 6.69 32.99
CA LEU A 430 -18.41 5.61 32.67
C LEU A 430 -19.52 6.14 31.77
N VAL A 431 -20.07 5.30 30.87
CA VAL A 431 -21.33 5.59 30.19
C VAL A 431 -22.37 4.58 30.64
N MET A 432 -23.41 5.06 31.33
CA MET A 432 -24.46 4.20 31.92
C MET A 432 -25.49 3.79 30.87
N GLY A 433 -26.05 2.58 31.00
CA GLY A 433 -27.25 2.16 30.28
C GLY A 433 -28.43 2.00 31.24
N ARG A 434 -29.61 2.44 30.80
CA ARG A 434 -30.79 2.53 31.67
C ARG A 434 -31.44 1.17 31.92
N SER A 435 -31.65 0.39 30.85
CA SER A 435 -32.37 -0.89 30.87
C SER A 435 -31.67 -1.94 31.73
N HIS A 436 -30.34 -1.91 31.76
CA HIS A 436 -29.51 -2.89 32.46
C HIS A 436 -28.83 -2.34 33.73
N ARG A 437 -29.11 -1.09 34.12
CA ARG A 437 -28.66 -0.45 35.38
C ARG A 437 -27.15 -0.50 35.63
N MET A 438 -26.31 -0.80 34.64
CA MET A 438 -24.85 -0.86 34.74
C MET A 438 -24.23 0.09 33.71
N ALA A 439 -22.90 0.27 33.73
CA ALA A 439 -22.23 0.94 32.64
C ALA A 439 -22.13 0.04 31.40
N ILE A 440 -22.44 0.61 30.24
CA ILE A 440 -22.21 0.03 28.91
C ILE A 440 -20.70 -0.12 28.70
N TYR A 441 -19.94 0.90 29.09
CA TYR A 441 -18.48 0.85 29.14
C TYR A 441 -17.87 1.81 30.17
N SER A 442 -16.65 1.51 30.59
CA SER A 442 -15.69 2.43 31.17
C SER A 442 -14.67 2.89 30.12
N ALA A 443 -14.15 4.11 30.31
CA ALA A 443 -13.00 4.66 29.58
C ALA A 443 -11.96 5.11 30.60
N VAL A 444 -10.78 4.49 30.61
CA VAL A 444 -9.74 4.63 31.65
C VAL A 444 -8.44 5.12 31.02
N ASN A 445 -7.76 6.05 31.68
CA ASN A 445 -6.38 6.42 31.37
C ASN A 445 -5.42 5.80 32.41
N LEU A 446 -4.43 5.02 31.94
CA LEU A 446 -3.39 4.40 32.75
C LEU A 446 -2.02 5.04 32.46
N ALA A 447 -1.44 5.75 33.44
CA ALA A 447 -0.07 6.24 33.38
C ALA A 447 0.88 5.28 34.12
N ARG A 448 1.52 4.33 33.40
CA ARG A 448 2.37 3.29 34.01
C ARG A 448 3.52 3.87 34.84
N SER A 449 4.19 4.91 34.33
CA SER A 449 5.35 5.55 35.00
C SER A 449 4.99 6.40 36.21
N GLN A 450 3.72 6.77 36.39
CA GLN A 450 3.22 7.55 37.54
C GLN A 450 2.33 6.71 38.48
N ARG A 451 2.20 5.40 38.19
CA ARG A 451 1.31 4.48 38.91
C ARG A 451 1.88 4.16 40.29
N MET A 452 1.05 4.34 41.31
CA MET A 452 1.37 4.01 42.69
C MET A 452 0.79 2.65 43.05
N THR A 453 1.59 1.81 43.72
CA THR A 453 1.15 0.51 44.25
C THR A 453 0.35 0.71 45.54
N LEU A 454 -0.88 1.22 45.40
CA LEU A 454 -1.82 1.44 46.50
C LEU A 454 -2.81 0.28 46.61
N GLN A 455 -3.18 -0.06 47.84
CA GLN A 455 -4.28 -0.99 48.11
C GLN A 455 -5.56 -0.18 48.35
N ALA A 456 -6.61 -0.46 47.60
CA ALA A 456 -7.94 0.09 47.90
C ALA A 456 -8.54 -0.70 49.09
N THR A 457 -8.43 -0.14 50.28
CA THR A 457 -8.83 -0.76 51.57
C THR A 457 -10.14 -0.16 52.09
N GLY A 458 -10.83 -0.89 52.98
CA GLY A 458 -11.95 -0.40 53.80
C GLY A 458 -13.21 0.12 53.08
N GLY A 459 -13.31 -0.02 51.76
CA GLY A 459 -14.41 0.51 50.96
C GLY A 459 -15.56 -0.47 50.80
N ARG A 460 -16.69 -0.22 51.50
CA ARG A 460 -17.99 -0.81 51.09
C ARG A 460 -18.40 -0.26 49.73
N LEU A 461 -19.10 -1.06 48.92
CA LEU A 461 -19.79 -0.57 47.73
C LEU A 461 -20.78 0.55 48.09
N ARG A 462 -20.58 1.73 47.49
CA ARG A 462 -21.40 2.93 47.67
C ARG A 462 -22.25 3.20 46.45
N TYR A 463 -23.45 3.72 46.66
CA TYR A 463 -24.27 4.29 45.60
C TYR A 463 -23.71 5.66 45.19
N ASP A 464 -23.72 5.98 43.90
CA ASP A 464 -23.47 7.33 43.44
C ASP A 464 -24.76 8.13 43.51
N VAL A 465 -24.77 9.22 44.28
CA VAL A 465 -25.95 10.08 44.48
C VAL A 465 -26.24 10.99 43.28
N ARG A 466 -25.38 11.01 42.24
CA ARG A 466 -25.67 11.63 40.94
C ARG A 466 -26.68 10.83 40.12
N LEU A 467 -26.90 9.56 40.47
CA LEU A 467 -27.85 8.67 39.80
C LEU A 467 -29.00 8.28 40.74
N PRO A 468 -30.23 8.12 40.22
CA PRO A 468 -31.31 7.40 40.89
C PRO A 468 -30.88 5.98 41.33
N ARG A 469 -31.59 5.39 42.30
CA ARG A 469 -31.25 4.06 42.86
C ARG A 469 -31.55 2.92 41.88
N ASP A 470 -32.62 3.09 41.13
CA ASP A 470 -33.09 2.27 40.02
C ASP A 470 -32.29 2.51 38.72
N ALA A 471 -31.39 3.49 38.66
CA ALA A 471 -30.53 3.77 37.50
C ALA A 471 -29.08 3.27 37.65
N GLN A 472 -28.79 2.49 38.70
CA GLN A 472 -27.46 1.94 39.00
C GLN A 472 -27.57 0.54 39.64
N PRO A 473 -26.46 -0.22 39.77
CA PRO A 473 -26.50 -1.58 40.32
C PRO A 473 -26.94 -1.58 41.78
N ASP A 474 -27.74 -2.55 42.19
CA ASP A 474 -28.14 -2.67 43.59
C ASP A 474 -27.07 -3.42 44.41
N ARG A 475 -26.85 -2.98 45.65
CA ARG A 475 -25.90 -3.61 46.56
C ARG A 475 -26.31 -5.05 46.94
N SER A 476 -27.62 -5.36 46.93
CA SER A 476 -28.15 -6.69 47.22
C SER A 476 -27.60 -7.79 46.31
N TRP A 477 -27.34 -7.49 45.02
CA TRP A 477 -26.79 -8.42 44.03
C TRP A 477 -25.49 -9.09 44.47
N TYR A 478 -24.73 -8.42 45.35
CA TYR A 478 -23.41 -8.84 45.83
C TYR A 478 -23.38 -9.31 47.30
N LEU A 479 -24.49 -9.19 48.03
CA LEU A 479 -24.54 -9.40 49.49
C LEU A 479 -25.23 -10.69 49.93
N SER A 480 -26.08 -11.29 49.10
CA SER A 480 -26.87 -12.49 49.47
C SER A 480 -26.01 -13.67 49.97
N PRO A 481 -26.54 -14.54 50.84
CA PRO A 481 -25.79 -15.70 51.39
C PRO A 481 -25.36 -16.71 50.32
N ASP A 482 -26.19 -16.89 49.31
CA ASP A 482 -26.09 -17.72 48.10
C ASP A 482 -25.18 -17.10 47.01
N ARG A 483 -24.32 -16.16 47.41
CA ARG A 483 -23.41 -15.28 46.67
C ARG A 483 -22.74 -15.87 45.39
N LEU A 484 -23.45 -15.84 44.26
CA LEU A 484 -22.92 -16.23 42.94
C LEU A 484 -21.99 -15.18 42.31
N TRP A 485 -22.19 -13.90 42.59
CA TRP A 485 -21.59 -12.79 41.84
C TRP A 485 -20.60 -11.96 42.65
N LEU A 486 -19.43 -11.71 42.07
CA LEU A 486 -18.49 -10.67 42.52
C LEU A 486 -18.84 -9.31 41.89
N PRO A 487 -18.64 -8.20 42.62
CA PRO A 487 -18.66 -6.85 42.06
C PRO A 487 -17.34 -6.57 41.34
N ALA A 488 -17.16 -7.14 40.15
CA ALA A 488 -15.97 -6.89 39.34
C ALA A 488 -15.95 -5.42 38.88
N GLN A 489 -14.79 -4.78 38.98
CA GLN A 489 -14.62 -3.38 38.58
C GLN A 489 -14.45 -3.28 37.06
N LEU A 490 -15.04 -2.24 36.46
CA LEU A 490 -14.78 -1.87 35.07
C LEU A 490 -13.47 -1.08 34.98
N ALA A 491 -13.36 0.01 35.74
CA ALA A 491 -12.11 0.71 36.02
C ALA A 491 -11.48 0.13 37.30
N ASN A 492 -10.43 -0.69 37.14
CA ASN A 492 -9.72 -1.30 38.25
C ASN A 492 -8.94 -0.24 39.06
N ALA A 493 -9.02 -0.30 40.39
CA ALA A 493 -8.30 0.61 41.29
C ALA A 493 -6.79 0.74 40.97
N SER A 494 -6.15 -0.35 40.55
CA SER A 494 -4.72 -0.36 40.18
C SER A 494 -4.39 0.46 38.93
N ASP A 495 -5.37 0.70 38.05
CA ASP A 495 -5.15 1.36 36.77
C ASP A 495 -5.30 2.89 36.87
N ILE A 496 -6.08 3.35 37.85
CA ILE A 496 -6.41 4.78 38.08
C ILE A 496 -5.54 5.44 39.16
N ALA A 497 -4.77 4.67 39.92
CA ALA A 497 -3.95 5.12 41.06
C ALA A 497 -2.67 5.86 40.64
N TRP A 498 -2.82 7.01 39.97
CA TRP A 498 -1.70 7.85 39.51
C TRP A 498 -2.07 9.34 39.50
N GLY A 499 -1.04 10.19 39.57
CA GLY A 499 -1.17 11.66 39.60
C GLY A 499 -1.07 12.28 41.00
N PRO A 500 -1.09 13.62 41.11
CA PRO A 500 -0.79 14.36 42.34
C PRO A 500 -1.75 14.01 43.49
N GLU A 501 -2.97 13.60 43.16
CA GLU A 501 -4.02 13.23 44.12
C GLU A 501 -3.68 12.04 45.01
N PHE A 502 -2.71 11.23 44.60
CA PHE A 502 -2.23 10.04 45.32
C PHE A 502 -0.80 10.20 45.87
N ALA A 503 -0.06 11.23 45.45
CA ALA A 503 1.36 11.43 45.75
C ALA A 503 1.70 11.80 47.22
N GLY A 504 0.70 11.80 48.11
CA GLY A 504 0.86 12.08 49.53
C GLY A 504 1.08 10.81 50.38
N ASP A 505 0.65 10.87 51.63
CA ASP A 505 0.64 9.72 52.54
C ASP A 505 -0.10 8.51 51.92
N PRO A 506 0.54 7.32 51.79
CA PRO A 506 -0.05 6.14 51.17
C PRO A 506 -1.36 5.67 51.82
N ALA A 507 -1.51 5.85 53.14
CA ALA A 507 -2.73 5.49 53.87
C ALA A 507 -3.92 6.38 53.47
N THR A 508 -3.71 7.68 53.41
CA THR A 508 -4.70 8.66 52.93
C THR A 508 -5.00 8.44 51.43
N ALA A 509 -3.99 8.16 50.62
CA ALA A 509 -4.12 7.89 49.19
C ALA A 509 -4.92 6.59 48.91
N ALA A 510 -4.71 5.53 49.72
CA ALA A 510 -5.48 4.29 49.68
C ALA A 510 -6.97 4.49 49.99
N LEU A 511 -7.29 5.22 51.08
CA LEU A 511 -8.68 5.56 51.44
C LEU A 511 -9.37 6.39 50.34
N LYS A 512 -8.63 7.32 49.74
CA LYS A 512 -9.10 8.15 48.63
C LYS A 512 -9.36 7.31 47.38
N LEU A 513 -8.44 6.41 47.01
CA LEU A 513 -8.60 5.48 45.89
C LEU A 513 -9.87 4.61 46.04
N ALA A 514 -10.12 4.11 47.25
CA ALA A 514 -11.32 3.34 47.58
C ALA A 514 -12.62 4.12 47.31
N GLN A 515 -12.65 5.44 47.51
CA GLN A 515 -13.82 6.27 47.21
C GLN A 515 -14.14 6.38 45.71
N TYR A 516 -13.13 6.31 44.85
CA TYR A 516 -13.30 6.34 43.39
C TYR A 516 -13.55 4.95 42.79
N ALA A 517 -12.99 3.89 43.39
CA ALA A 517 -13.05 2.54 42.82
C ALA A 517 -14.30 1.74 43.27
N TYR A 518 -14.75 1.91 44.52
CA TYR A 518 -15.86 1.12 45.11
C TYR A 518 -17.23 1.82 45.04
N VAL A 519 -17.54 2.37 43.87
CA VAL A 519 -18.87 2.93 43.53
C VAL A 519 -19.65 1.94 42.68
N LEU A 520 -20.93 1.75 42.96
CA LEU A 520 -21.80 0.77 42.28
C LEU A 520 -21.85 0.96 40.75
N PRO A 521 -21.89 2.17 40.18
CA PRO A 521 -21.78 2.37 38.72
C PRO A 521 -20.56 1.73 38.08
N ASN A 522 -19.42 1.65 38.80
CA ASN A 522 -18.18 1.02 38.32
C ASN A 522 -18.18 -0.52 38.44
N THR A 523 -19.31 -1.14 38.79
CA THR A 523 -19.40 -2.60 39.01
C THR A 523 -20.19 -3.32 37.94
N MET A 524 -19.75 -4.55 37.65
CA MET A 524 -20.47 -5.55 36.88
C MET A 524 -20.46 -6.89 37.64
N PRO A 525 -21.57 -7.64 37.67
CA PRO A 525 -21.62 -8.95 38.32
C PRO A 525 -20.81 -9.96 37.50
N GLN A 526 -19.88 -10.68 38.14
CA GLN A 526 -19.11 -11.76 37.51
C GLN A 526 -19.06 -13.02 38.37
N PRO A 527 -19.08 -14.24 37.79
CA PRO A 527 -18.85 -15.47 38.55
C PRO A 527 -17.46 -15.47 39.17
N ARG A 528 -17.33 -15.94 40.42
CA ARG A 528 -16.03 -15.93 41.14
C ARG A 528 -14.91 -16.67 40.41
N ALA A 529 -15.23 -17.82 39.80
CA ALA A 529 -14.27 -18.61 39.03
C ALA A 529 -13.84 -17.91 37.72
N PHE A 530 -14.79 -17.28 37.01
CA PHE A 530 -14.51 -16.47 35.82
C PHE A 530 -13.58 -15.30 36.15
N TYR A 531 -13.88 -14.56 37.23
CA TYR A 531 -13.04 -13.43 37.63
C TYR A 531 -11.60 -13.86 37.94
N GLY A 532 -11.43 -14.95 38.71
CA GLY A 532 -10.11 -15.45 39.11
C GLY A 532 -9.28 -15.98 37.93
N ASN A 533 -9.88 -16.79 37.07
CA ASN A 533 -9.14 -17.54 36.05
C ASN A 533 -9.11 -16.84 34.68
N LYS A 534 -10.02 -15.89 34.42
CA LYS A 534 -10.11 -15.14 33.15
C LYS A 534 -9.87 -13.64 33.34
N TRP A 535 -10.70 -12.98 34.14
CA TRP A 535 -10.75 -11.52 34.15
C TRP A 535 -9.51 -10.88 34.79
N ALA A 536 -9.16 -11.23 36.02
CA ALA A 536 -7.99 -10.67 36.69
C ALA A 536 -6.66 -10.94 35.94
N PRO A 537 -6.44 -12.13 35.33
CA PRO A 537 -5.34 -12.34 34.39
C PRO A 537 -5.35 -11.40 33.17
N LEU A 538 -6.50 -11.18 32.52
CA LEU A 538 -6.65 -10.24 31.41
C LEU A 538 -6.34 -8.80 31.84
N GLU A 539 -6.83 -8.36 33.00
CA GLU A 539 -6.54 -7.02 33.52
C GLU A 539 -5.05 -6.83 33.80
N ASN A 540 -4.39 -7.86 34.35
CA ASN A 540 -2.95 -7.83 34.53
C ASN A 540 -2.18 -7.85 33.19
N TRP A 541 -2.66 -8.59 32.20
CA TRP A 541 -2.09 -8.63 30.85
C TRP A 541 -2.18 -7.25 30.17
N VAL A 542 -3.35 -6.61 30.18
CA VAL A 542 -3.52 -5.25 29.63
C VAL A 542 -2.61 -4.25 30.37
N ARG A 543 -2.54 -4.35 31.71
CA ARG A 543 -1.70 -3.46 32.52
C ARG A 543 -0.20 -3.61 32.23
N THR A 544 0.30 -4.81 31.92
CA THR A 544 1.76 -5.10 31.90
C THR A 544 2.33 -5.55 30.56
N GLN A 545 1.54 -6.21 29.71
CA GLN A 545 1.99 -6.88 28.47
C GLN A 545 1.50 -6.20 27.19
N HIS A 546 0.36 -5.51 27.20
CA HIS A 546 -0.08 -4.69 26.06
C HIS A 546 0.95 -3.57 25.82
N ASN A 547 1.68 -3.64 24.71
CA ASN A 547 2.74 -2.70 24.33
C ASN A 547 3.65 -2.29 25.53
N PRO A 548 4.61 -3.15 25.94
CA PRO A 548 5.39 -2.94 27.17
C PRO A 548 6.22 -1.66 27.19
N LEU A 549 6.52 -1.08 26.01
CA LEU A 549 7.28 0.16 25.86
C LEU A 549 6.42 1.42 26.08
N ALA A 550 5.09 1.33 25.97
CA ALA A 550 4.20 2.45 26.15
C ALA A 550 4.02 2.81 27.63
N ASN A 551 4.33 4.05 28.00
CA ASN A 551 4.11 4.58 29.36
C ASN A 551 2.65 4.99 29.62
N ARG A 552 1.85 5.21 28.58
CA ARG A 552 0.44 5.61 28.66
C ARG A 552 -0.43 4.65 27.87
N VAL A 553 -1.52 4.21 28.46
CA VAL A 553 -2.51 3.31 27.85
C VAL A 553 -3.91 3.87 28.10
N THR A 554 -4.73 3.89 27.05
CA THR A 554 -6.18 4.07 27.13
C THR A 554 -6.82 2.68 27.18
N ILE A 555 -7.73 2.44 28.12
CA ILE A 555 -8.43 1.15 28.28
C ILE A 555 -9.93 1.40 28.25
N PHE A 556 -10.63 0.69 27.38
CA PHE A 556 -12.09 0.59 27.38
C PHE A 556 -12.52 -0.79 27.85
N SER A 557 -13.61 -0.90 28.60
CA SER A 557 -14.18 -2.21 28.95
C SER A 557 -15.65 -2.15 29.33
N GLY A 558 -16.36 -3.25 29.12
CA GLY A 558 -17.79 -3.32 29.41
C GLY A 558 -18.35 -4.75 29.46
N PRO A 559 -19.60 -4.89 29.90
CA PRO A 559 -20.42 -6.08 29.68
C PRO A 559 -21.02 -6.09 28.26
N THR A 560 -21.64 -7.21 27.90
CA THR A 560 -22.57 -7.33 26.77
C THR A 560 -23.76 -8.21 27.16
N PHE A 561 -24.92 -7.98 26.56
CA PHE A 561 -26.21 -8.59 26.90
C PHE A 561 -26.85 -9.24 25.67
N ARG A 562 -27.63 -10.31 25.85
CA ARG A 562 -28.48 -10.91 24.81
C ARG A 562 -29.96 -10.60 25.08
N PRO A 563 -30.83 -10.58 24.05
CA PRO A 563 -32.26 -10.31 24.17
C PRO A 563 -33.11 -11.32 25.00
N ALA A 564 -32.51 -12.22 25.77
CA ALA A 564 -33.22 -13.26 26.55
C ALA A 564 -32.49 -13.71 27.83
N ASP A 565 -31.52 -12.94 28.33
CA ASP A 565 -30.72 -13.35 29.48
C ASP A 565 -31.55 -13.34 30.78
N ARG A 566 -31.39 -14.40 31.60
CA ARG A 566 -32.14 -14.60 32.85
C ARG A 566 -31.90 -13.41 33.79
N PRO A 567 -32.93 -12.64 34.17
CA PRO A 567 -32.70 -11.43 34.95
C PRO A 567 -32.40 -11.72 36.42
N VAL A 568 -31.48 -10.95 36.99
CA VAL A 568 -31.31 -10.78 38.45
C VAL A 568 -31.99 -9.47 38.81
N ASP A 569 -33.00 -9.47 39.70
CA ASP A 569 -33.72 -8.25 40.10
C ASP A 569 -34.31 -7.48 38.89
N GLY A 570 -34.83 -8.20 37.89
CA GLY A 570 -35.33 -7.62 36.64
C GLY A 570 -34.25 -7.17 35.64
N VAL A 571 -32.96 -7.24 36.00
CA VAL A 571 -31.83 -6.77 35.18
C VAL A 571 -31.14 -7.93 34.44
N PRO A 572 -30.87 -7.83 33.13
CA PRO A 572 -30.11 -8.83 32.38
C PRO A 572 -28.71 -9.08 32.96
N VAL A 573 -28.35 -10.34 33.15
CA VAL A 573 -26.97 -10.73 33.49
C VAL A 573 -26.09 -10.65 32.23
N PRO A 574 -24.87 -10.09 32.29
CA PRO A 574 -23.96 -10.08 31.14
C PRO A 574 -23.60 -11.49 30.63
N TYR A 575 -23.74 -11.74 29.34
CA TYR A 575 -23.35 -13.02 28.73
C TYR A 575 -21.84 -13.09 28.39
N ALA A 576 -21.20 -11.93 28.20
CA ALA A 576 -19.78 -11.81 27.93
C ALA A 576 -19.24 -10.45 28.38
N TYR A 577 -17.93 -10.39 28.62
CA TYR A 577 -17.21 -9.21 29.08
C TYR A 577 -16.07 -8.92 28.10
N TRP A 578 -15.80 -7.64 27.85
CA TRP A 578 -14.79 -7.22 26.89
C TRP A 578 -13.88 -6.13 27.45
N LYS A 579 -12.64 -6.10 26.95
CA LYS A 579 -11.66 -5.06 27.27
C LYS A 579 -10.82 -4.79 26.01
N LEU A 580 -10.64 -3.51 25.69
CA LEU A 580 -9.86 -3.01 24.56
C LEU A 580 -8.80 -2.05 25.11
N ALA A 581 -7.55 -2.23 24.69
CA ALA A 581 -6.42 -1.42 25.10
C ALA A 581 -5.80 -0.73 23.87
N VAL A 582 -5.47 0.56 24.03
CA VAL A 582 -4.84 1.40 23.01
C VAL A 582 -3.65 2.11 23.62
N SER A 583 -2.52 2.10 22.92
CA SER A 583 -1.31 2.80 23.33
C SER A 583 -0.58 3.41 22.14
N SER A 584 0.32 4.34 22.43
CA SER A 584 1.22 4.98 21.47
C SER A 584 2.63 5.00 22.06
N VAL A 585 3.65 4.78 21.24
CA VAL A 585 5.07 4.90 21.61
C VAL A 585 5.71 5.99 20.73
N PRO A 586 6.21 7.10 21.31
CA PRO A 586 6.90 8.13 20.55
C PRO A 586 8.18 7.62 19.88
N ALA A 587 8.38 8.03 18.63
CA ALA A 587 9.54 7.78 17.76
C ALA A 587 10.89 7.67 18.49
N ALA A 588 11.19 8.69 19.30
CA ALA A 588 12.47 8.86 19.98
C ALA A 588 12.84 7.71 20.94
N VAL A 589 11.87 6.90 21.38
CA VAL A 589 12.11 5.73 22.24
C VAL A 589 12.70 4.55 21.46
N LYS A 590 12.52 4.50 20.13
CA LYS A 590 13.07 3.44 19.25
C LYS A 590 14.43 3.79 18.61
N GLY A 591 14.91 5.02 18.74
CA GLY A 591 16.20 5.46 18.16
C GLY A 591 16.16 5.79 16.66
N GLU A 592 15.00 5.74 16.04
CA GLU A 592 14.77 6.10 14.63
C GLU A 592 13.78 7.27 14.52
N VAL A 593 13.92 8.07 13.45
CA VAL A 593 12.93 9.10 13.09
C VAL A 593 11.78 8.41 12.34
N SER A 594 10.86 7.82 13.10
CA SER A 594 9.66 7.13 12.60
C SER A 594 8.39 7.77 13.17
N GLU A 595 7.20 7.42 12.68
CA GLU A 595 5.94 7.85 13.31
C GLU A 595 5.72 7.16 14.67
N PRO A 596 4.92 7.75 15.58
CA PRO A 596 4.52 7.06 16.81
C PRO A 596 3.76 5.75 16.51
N GLU A 597 4.25 4.64 17.07
CA GLU A 597 3.64 3.33 16.87
C GLU A 597 2.40 3.18 17.74
N PHE A 598 1.23 3.11 17.11
CA PHE A 598 -0.02 2.75 17.76
C PHE A 598 -0.12 1.24 17.90
N VAL A 599 -0.60 0.78 19.06
CA VAL A 599 -0.91 -0.63 19.29
C VAL A 599 -2.30 -0.74 19.90
N VAL A 600 -3.11 -1.60 19.29
CA VAL A 600 -4.44 -2.00 19.78
C VAL A 600 -4.45 -3.49 20.11
N ASP A 601 -5.15 -3.84 21.20
CA ASP A 601 -5.54 -5.21 21.53
C ASP A 601 -6.99 -5.21 22.04
N ALA A 602 -7.86 -6.00 21.42
CA ALA A 602 -9.27 -6.13 21.78
C ALA A 602 -9.59 -7.57 22.20
N PHE A 603 -10.31 -7.74 23.31
CA PHE A 603 -10.66 -9.05 23.89
C PHE A 603 -12.15 -9.13 24.23
N LEU A 604 -12.75 -10.31 24.03
CA LEU A 604 -14.11 -10.63 24.47
C LEU A 604 -14.15 -12.06 25.01
N ILE A 605 -14.57 -12.21 26.27
CA ILE A 605 -14.63 -13.49 26.97
C ILE A 605 -16.08 -13.78 27.36
N PRO A 606 -16.69 -14.90 26.88
CA PRO A 606 -17.98 -15.38 27.36
C PRO A 606 -17.97 -15.63 28.88
N GLY A 607 -19.02 -15.24 29.59
CA GLY A 607 -19.12 -15.34 31.05
C GLY A 607 -19.17 -16.78 31.59
N ASP A 608 -19.46 -17.74 30.72
CA ASP A 608 -19.43 -19.18 30.96
C ASP A 608 -18.09 -19.86 30.56
N ALA A 609 -17.10 -19.10 30.08
CA ALA A 609 -15.82 -19.63 29.64
C ALA A 609 -14.99 -20.25 30.79
N THR A 610 -14.59 -21.51 30.62
CA THR A 610 -13.84 -22.31 31.61
C THR A 610 -12.33 -22.34 31.38
N GLY A 611 -11.56 -22.73 32.39
CA GLY A 611 -10.09 -22.87 32.33
C GLY A 611 -9.33 -21.54 32.50
N GLU A 612 -8.03 -21.56 32.27
CA GLU A 612 -7.14 -20.39 32.42
C GLU A 612 -7.26 -19.38 31.26
N PHE A 613 -6.86 -18.13 31.49
CA PHE A 613 -6.80 -17.10 30.45
C PHE A 613 -5.68 -17.39 29.44
N ASN A 614 -6.01 -17.28 28.15
CA ASN A 614 -5.05 -17.26 27.06
C ASN A 614 -5.38 -16.07 26.14
N PRO A 615 -4.48 -15.07 25.99
CA PRO A 615 -4.76 -13.90 25.18
C PRO A 615 -5.08 -14.26 23.72
N GLU A 616 -4.38 -15.22 23.12
CA GLU A 616 -4.58 -15.63 21.72
C GLU A 616 -5.93 -16.33 21.49
N GLN A 617 -6.57 -16.87 22.55
CA GLN A 617 -7.88 -17.50 22.45
C GLN A 617 -9.03 -16.48 22.45
N TYR A 618 -8.86 -15.34 23.13
CA TYR A 618 -9.93 -14.37 23.37
C TYR A 618 -9.71 -13.01 22.69
N ARG A 619 -8.55 -12.80 22.07
CA ARG A 619 -8.31 -11.66 21.19
C ARG A 619 -9.19 -11.78 19.95
N LEU A 620 -9.77 -10.66 19.51
CA LEU A 620 -10.56 -10.55 18.28
C LEU A 620 -10.29 -9.21 17.60
N PRO A 621 -10.57 -9.08 16.29
CA PRO A 621 -10.52 -7.78 15.62
C PRO A 621 -11.53 -6.79 16.22
N VAL A 622 -11.17 -5.51 16.24
CA VAL A 622 -12.02 -4.41 16.73
C VAL A 622 -13.37 -4.39 16.02
N ALA A 623 -13.40 -4.57 14.70
CA ALA A 623 -14.66 -4.59 13.93
C ALA A 623 -15.64 -5.71 14.37
N GLU A 624 -15.14 -6.86 14.83
CA GLU A 624 -15.99 -7.93 15.38
C GLU A 624 -16.41 -7.62 16.83
N LEU A 625 -15.57 -6.90 17.60
CA LEU A 625 -15.96 -6.37 18.91
C LEU A 625 -17.07 -5.31 18.78
N GLU A 626 -16.94 -4.36 17.86
CA GLU A 626 -17.95 -3.33 17.55
C GLU A 626 -19.30 -3.96 17.24
N LYS A 627 -19.31 -4.93 16.32
CA LYS A 627 -20.50 -5.70 15.94
C LYS A 627 -21.15 -6.45 17.12
N ARG A 628 -20.35 -6.94 18.09
CA ARG A 628 -20.85 -7.66 19.28
C ARG A 628 -21.29 -6.76 20.42
N THR A 629 -20.81 -5.51 20.45
CA THR A 629 -21.04 -4.55 21.53
C THR A 629 -22.04 -3.46 21.15
N GLY A 630 -22.27 -3.20 19.87
CA GLY A 630 -23.04 -2.03 19.41
C GLY A 630 -22.28 -0.71 19.56
N LEU A 631 -20.96 -0.77 19.77
CA LEU A 631 -20.08 0.39 19.89
C LEU A 631 -19.32 0.63 18.59
N ASN A 632 -18.84 1.86 18.41
CA ASN A 632 -17.84 2.22 17.43
C ASN A 632 -16.70 2.96 18.13
N PHE A 633 -15.49 2.39 18.10
CA PHE A 633 -14.30 2.90 18.79
C PHE A 633 -13.61 4.02 18.01
N GLY A 634 -13.91 4.16 16.72
CA GLY A 634 -13.46 5.26 15.89
C GLY A 634 -12.22 4.93 15.08
N TYR A 635 -12.10 5.62 13.95
CA TYR A 635 -11.23 5.23 12.83
C TYR A 635 -9.76 4.97 13.20
N LEU A 636 -9.15 5.76 14.10
CA LEU A 636 -7.75 5.53 14.49
C LEU A 636 -7.53 4.17 15.19
N ILE A 637 -8.51 3.70 15.97
CA ILE A 637 -8.45 2.36 16.62
C ILE A 637 -8.74 1.28 15.58
N GLU A 638 -9.78 1.47 14.77
CA GLU A 638 -10.16 0.56 13.68
C GLU A 638 -9.01 0.33 12.68
N TRP A 639 -8.34 1.41 12.25
CA TRP A 639 -7.16 1.39 11.36
C TRP A 639 -5.95 0.70 11.99
N THR A 640 -5.63 1.04 13.25
CA THR A 640 -4.47 0.44 13.93
C THR A 640 -4.64 -1.07 14.06
N ASP A 641 -5.86 -1.52 14.38
CA ASP A 641 -6.15 -2.94 14.47
C ASP A 641 -6.25 -3.61 13.10
N SER A 642 -6.86 -2.98 12.08
CA SER A 642 -7.01 -3.60 10.75
C SER A 642 -5.68 -3.85 10.03
N VAL A 643 -4.65 -3.03 10.28
CA VAL A 643 -3.28 -3.24 9.79
C VAL A 643 -2.62 -4.48 10.41
N LYS A 644 -2.93 -4.79 11.67
CA LYS A 644 -2.29 -5.87 12.45
C LYS A 644 -3.10 -7.17 12.49
N HIS A 645 -4.41 -7.04 12.53
CA HIS A 645 -5.42 -8.09 12.61
C HIS A 645 -6.56 -7.73 11.62
N PRO A 646 -6.37 -7.88 10.30
CA PRO A 646 -7.41 -7.60 9.29
C PRO A 646 -8.69 -8.46 9.44
N GLY A 647 -8.73 -9.37 10.40
CA GLY A 647 -9.80 -10.33 10.60
C GLY A 647 -9.88 -11.36 9.47
N SER A 648 -10.88 -12.23 9.54
CA SER A 648 -11.18 -13.18 8.46
C SER A 648 -11.84 -12.55 7.23
N ASN A 649 -12.16 -11.25 7.29
CA ASN A 649 -12.96 -10.52 6.30
C ASN A 649 -12.32 -9.19 5.83
N GLY A 650 -11.06 -8.90 6.18
CA GLY A 650 -10.39 -7.68 5.74
C GLY A 650 -10.35 -7.58 4.22
N THR A 651 -10.87 -6.48 3.68
CA THR A 651 -10.99 -6.30 2.23
C THR A 651 -9.76 -5.61 1.67
N ALA A 652 -9.55 -5.71 0.35
CA ALA A 652 -8.52 -4.94 -0.33
C ALA A 652 -8.69 -3.41 -0.16
N ALA A 653 -9.90 -2.94 0.16
CA ALA A 653 -10.14 -1.52 0.44
C ALA A 653 -9.73 -1.12 1.87
N ASP A 654 -9.76 -2.03 2.85
CA ASP A 654 -9.16 -1.82 4.17
C ASP A 654 -7.63 -1.68 4.05
N GLU A 655 -7.00 -2.55 3.25
CA GLU A 655 -5.56 -2.49 2.96
C GLU A 655 -5.17 -1.19 2.20
N LEU A 656 -5.96 -0.80 1.18
CA LEU A 656 -5.73 0.44 0.42
C LEU A 656 -5.96 1.69 1.26
N ALA A 657 -7.01 1.75 2.09
CA ALA A 657 -7.22 2.82 3.06
C ALA A 657 -6.06 2.88 4.08
N GLY A 658 -5.52 1.72 4.48
CA GLY A 658 -4.31 1.62 5.29
C GLY A 658 -3.08 2.26 4.64
N ARG A 659 -2.91 2.06 3.33
CA ARG A 659 -1.80 2.58 2.53
C ARG A 659 -1.89 4.07 2.22
N VAL A 660 -3.04 4.74 2.38
CA VAL A 660 -3.25 6.16 2.05
C VAL A 660 -2.20 7.09 2.70
N LYS A 661 -1.71 6.79 3.92
CA LYS A 661 -0.60 7.55 4.56
C LYS A 661 0.71 7.56 3.75
N LEU A 662 0.96 6.52 2.94
CA LEU A 662 2.14 6.42 2.06
C LEU A 662 2.08 7.38 0.85
N LEU A 663 1.01 8.18 0.71
CA LEU A 663 0.95 9.30 -0.23
C LEU A 663 1.90 10.44 0.14
N ASP A 664 2.40 10.51 1.38
CA ASP A 664 3.33 11.58 1.80
C ASP A 664 4.70 11.54 1.10
N GLY A 665 5.10 10.37 0.60
CA GLY A 665 6.26 10.22 -0.28
C GLY A 665 5.96 10.59 -1.74
N ALA A 666 6.98 10.57 -2.59
CA ALA A 666 6.84 10.70 -4.05
C ALA A 666 6.20 9.44 -4.67
N ASN A 667 4.92 9.21 -4.37
CA ASN A 667 4.22 7.94 -4.59
C ASN A 667 3.07 8.06 -5.60
N ASP A 668 3.40 8.57 -6.78
CA ASP A 668 2.48 8.74 -7.93
C ASP A 668 1.75 7.43 -8.29
N VAL A 669 2.42 6.29 -8.09
CA VAL A 669 1.90 4.95 -8.33
C VAL A 669 0.74 4.62 -7.41
N LEU A 670 0.86 4.86 -6.10
CA LEU A 670 -0.23 4.66 -5.14
C LEU A 670 -1.38 5.63 -5.39
N ARG A 671 -1.09 6.91 -5.70
CA ARG A 671 -2.13 7.89 -6.07
C ARG A 671 -2.95 7.38 -7.28
N ALA A 672 -2.27 6.94 -8.34
CA ALA A 672 -2.91 6.39 -9.52
C ALA A 672 -3.71 5.10 -9.23
N GLU A 673 -3.19 4.22 -8.37
CA GLU A 673 -3.87 3.00 -7.91
C GLU A 673 -5.17 3.35 -7.16
N LEU A 674 -5.12 4.28 -6.20
CA LEU A 674 -6.29 4.72 -5.44
C LEU A 674 -7.36 5.33 -6.36
N ILE A 675 -6.98 6.22 -7.29
CA ILE A 675 -7.91 6.83 -8.26
C ILE A 675 -8.55 5.74 -9.14
N ALA A 676 -7.76 4.79 -9.65
CA ALA A 676 -8.27 3.69 -10.47
C ALA A 676 -9.24 2.77 -9.70
N VAL A 677 -8.98 2.52 -8.41
CA VAL A 677 -9.84 1.72 -7.53
C VAL A 677 -11.14 2.46 -7.19
N LEU A 678 -11.09 3.77 -6.92
CA LEU A 678 -12.27 4.60 -6.66
C LEU A 678 -13.18 4.71 -7.90
N GLY A 679 -12.58 4.78 -9.08
CA GLY A 679 -13.28 4.74 -10.37
C GLY A 679 -13.84 3.37 -10.77
N ASN A 680 -13.48 2.28 -10.09
CA ASN A 680 -13.97 0.94 -10.44
C ASN A 680 -15.44 0.75 -10.02
N PRO A 681 -16.39 0.61 -10.98
CA PRO A 681 -17.81 0.47 -10.64
C PRO A 681 -18.14 -0.84 -9.91
N ASN A 682 -17.29 -1.87 -10.07
CA ASN A 682 -17.49 -3.20 -9.47
C ASN A 682 -17.07 -3.25 -7.99
N LEU A 683 -16.32 -2.27 -7.48
CA LEU A 683 -16.01 -2.20 -6.05
C LEU A 683 -17.24 -1.71 -5.27
N PRO A 684 -17.72 -2.42 -4.23
CA PRO A 684 -18.90 -2.00 -3.48
C PRO A 684 -18.74 -0.59 -2.91
N VAL A 685 -19.84 0.16 -2.86
CA VAL A 685 -19.85 1.53 -2.33
C VAL A 685 -19.32 1.64 -0.90
N PRO A 686 -19.65 0.73 0.05
CA PRO A 686 -19.06 0.76 1.40
C PRO A 686 -17.53 0.64 1.39
N GLU A 687 -16.97 -0.13 0.46
CA GLU A 687 -15.52 -0.33 0.35
C GLU A 687 -14.83 0.92 -0.21
N ARG A 688 -15.41 1.55 -1.25
CA ARG A 688 -14.94 2.86 -1.75
C ARG A 688 -15.01 3.94 -0.67
N ARG A 689 -16.05 3.92 0.17
CA ARG A 689 -16.24 4.88 1.27
C ARG A 689 -15.08 4.85 2.27
N LYS A 690 -14.54 3.68 2.61
CA LYS A 690 -13.40 3.53 3.53
C LYS A 690 -12.16 4.28 3.00
N ILE A 691 -11.84 4.09 1.73
CA ILE A 691 -10.70 4.75 1.06
C ILE A 691 -10.90 6.28 1.06
N VAL A 692 -12.11 6.76 0.74
CA VAL A 692 -12.40 8.21 0.76
C VAL A 692 -12.37 8.78 2.18
N ALA A 693 -12.82 8.04 3.20
CA ALA A 693 -12.72 8.48 4.60
C ALA A 693 -11.25 8.67 5.04
N ALA A 694 -10.36 7.75 4.67
CA ALA A 694 -8.92 7.89 4.93
C ALA A 694 -8.32 9.13 4.26
N LEU A 695 -8.69 9.39 2.99
CA LEU A 695 -8.25 10.58 2.25
C LEU A 695 -8.77 11.89 2.86
N VAL A 696 -10.02 11.91 3.34
CA VAL A 696 -10.62 13.07 4.01
C VAL A 696 -9.94 13.36 5.35
N GLU A 697 -9.56 12.33 6.12
CA GLU A 697 -8.78 12.51 7.35
C GLU A 697 -7.38 13.08 7.06
N MET A 698 -6.71 12.61 6.00
CA MET A 698 -5.43 13.17 5.56
C MET A 698 -5.53 14.60 5.04
N ALA A 699 -6.65 15.00 4.43
CA ALA A 699 -6.91 16.37 4.01
C ALA A 699 -7.26 17.31 5.17
N GLY A 700 -7.44 16.80 6.39
CA GLY A 700 -7.66 17.64 7.58
C GLY A 700 -6.44 18.54 7.88
N LEU A 701 -6.68 19.79 8.27
CA LEU A 701 -5.64 20.82 8.47
C LEU A 701 -4.41 20.33 9.26
N ARG A 702 -4.60 19.61 10.37
CA ARG A 702 -3.50 19.06 11.20
C ARG A 702 -2.70 17.96 10.51
N SER A 703 -3.35 17.16 9.68
CA SER A 703 -2.69 16.12 8.88
C SER A 703 -1.84 16.81 7.81
N MET A 704 -2.45 17.71 7.03
CA MET A 704 -1.78 18.47 5.96
C MET A 704 -0.58 19.30 6.43
N THR A 705 -0.59 19.83 7.67
CA THR A 705 0.59 20.52 8.25
C THR A 705 1.80 19.61 8.47
N GLY A 706 1.61 18.30 8.58
CA GLY A 706 2.70 17.34 8.76
C GLY A 706 3.26 16.78 7.44
N LEU A 707 2.55 16.97 6.33
CA LEU A 707 2.89 16.37 5.03
C LEU A 707 3.92 17.20 4.24
N THR A 708 4.72 16.50 3.44
CA THR A 708 5.56 17.09 2.40
C THR A 708 4.70 17.79 1.33
N PRO A 709 5.25 18.73 0.54
CA PRO A 709 4.53 19.35 -0.58
C PRO A 709 3.98 18.33 -1.58
N ALA A 710 4.77 17.31 -1.93
CA ALA A 710 4.30 16.21 -2.77
C ALA A 710 3.16 15.42 -2.11
N GLY A 711 3.26 15.20 -0.78
CA GLY A 711 2.24 14.54 0.03
C GLY A 711 0.89 15.25 0.02
N ARG A 712 0.89 16.58 0.21
CA ARG A 712 -0.32 17.39 0.16
C ARG A 712 -0.98 17.32 -1.22
N LEU A 713 -0.22 17.56 -2.29
CA LEU A 713 -0.73 17.47 -3.65
C LEU A 713 -1.29 16.06 -3.96
N ASN A 714 -0.59 15.00 -3.54
CA ASN A 714 -1.02 13.62 -3.72
C ASN A 714 -2.38 13.33 -3.07
N VAL A 715 -2.63 13.84 -1.86
CA VAL A 715 -3.90 13.69 -1.13
C VAL A 715 -5.02 14.48 -1.82
N LEU A 716 -4.75 15.73 -2.22
CA LEU A 716 -5.73 16.59 -2.89
C LEU A 716 -6.16 16.01 -4.25
N GLU A 717 -5.20 15.52 -5.05
CA GLU A 717 -5.49 14.88 -6.33
C GLU A 717 -6.20 13.52 -6.19
N ALA A 718 -5.85 12.71 -5.18
CA ALA A 718 -6.57 11.48 -4.89
C ALA A 718 -8.04 11.76 -4.50
N LEU A 719 -8.33 12.85 -3.77
CA LEU A 719 -9.70 13.31 -3.51
C LEU A 719 -10.42 13.83 -4.77
N LEU A 720 -9.73 14.50 -5.69
CA LEU A 720 -10.30 14.91 -6.98
C LEU A 720 -10.72 13.73 -7.85
N GLY A 721 -9.97 12.62 -7.75
CA GLY A 721 -10.27 11.36 -8.40
C GLY A 721 -11.51 10.63 -7.88
N VAL A 722 -12.12 11.07 -6.77
CA VAL A 722 -13.38 10.50 -6.28
C VAL A 722 -14.53 10.85 -7.25
N PRO A 723 -15.22 9.86 -7.84
CA PRO A 723 -16.32 10.11 -8.79
C PRO A 723 -17.40 11.05 -8.21
N PRO A 724 -17.86 12.09 -8.95
CA PRO A 724 -18.82 13.08 -8.46
C PRO A 724 -20.09 12.49 -7.86
N GLU A 725 -20.56 11.38 -8.43
CA GLU A 725 -21.82 10.71 -8.10
C GLU A 725 -21.78 10.06 -6.72
N LEU A 726 -20.58 9.74 -6.20
CA LEU A 726 -20.42 9.22 -4.85
C LEU A 726 -20.68 10.30 -3.78
N TRP A 727 -20.35 11.56 -4.07
CA TRP A 727 -20.66 12.71 -3.22
C TRP A 727 -22.15 13.12 -3.24
N GLU A 728 -22.94 12.61 -4.20
CA GLU A 728 -24.39 12.81 -4.25
C GLU A 728 -25.18 11.78 -3.42
N ARG A 729 -24.50 10.78 -2.87
CA ARG A 729 -25.16 9.69 -2.15
C ARG A 729 -25.65 10.10 -0.76
N PRO A 730 -26.94 9.87 -0.42
CA PRO A 730 -27.46 10.14 0.91
C PRO A 730 -26.69 9.43 2.04
N ASP A 731 -26.23 8.20 1.80
CA ASP A 731 -25.45 7.45 2.80
C ASP A 731 -24.05 8.05 3.05
N TRP A 732 -23.52 8.85 2.14
CA TRP A 732 -22.22 9.54 2.27
C TRP A 732 -22.32 10.93 2.89
N LEU A 733 -23.53 11.44 3.20
CA LEU A 733 -23.74 12.82 3.67
C LEU A 733 -22.81 13.26 4.82
N PRO A 734 -22.52 12.44 5.87
CA PRO A 734 -21.56 12.83 6.91
C PRO A 734 -20.12 12.97 6.37
N LEU A 735 -19.69 12.01 5.54
CA LEU A 735 -18.34 12.03 4.93
C LEU A 735 -18.18 13.20 3.95
N PHE A 736 -19.26 13.59 3.25
CA PHE A 736 -19.28 14.76 2.40
C PHE A 736 -19.15 16.07 3.21
N ALA A 737 -19.81 16.16 4.37
CA ALA A 737 -19.65 17.28 5.29
C ALA A 737 -18.24 17.34 5.91
N ASP A 738 -17.66 16.20 6.30
CA ASP A 738 -16.28 16.11 6.77
C ASP A 738 -15.28 16.57 5.69
N ALA A 739 -15.47 16.14 4.43
CA ALA A 739 -14.67 16.57 3.29
C ALA A 739 -14.80 18.09 3.03
N ARG A 740 -16.03 18.61 3.02
CA ARG A 740 -16.31 20.04 2.87
C ARG A 740 -15.62 20.86 3.95
N ARG A 741 -15.68 20.40 5.19
CA ARG A 741 -14.99 21.02 6.32
C ARG A 741 -13.47 21.02 6.12
N ALA A 742 -12.87 19.86 5.82
CA ALA A 742 -11.43 19.75 5.65
C ALA A 742 -10.90 20.75 4.61
N ILE A 743 -11.54 20.83 3.45
CA ILE A 743 -11.15 21.75 2.38
C ILE A 743 -11.43 23.22 2.73
N ALA A 744 -12.54 23.53 3.43
CA ALA A 744 -12.80 24.89 3.91
C ALA A 744 -11.79 25.36 4.97
N ASP A 745 -11.41 24.49 5.92
CA ASP A 745 -10.39 24.78 6.94
C ASP A 745 -9.02 25.04 6.28
N LEU A 746 -8.65 24.34 5.18
CA LEU A 746 -7.45 24.64 4.37
C LEU A 746 -7.51 25.99 3.63
N PHE A 747 -8.67 26.34 3.05
CA PHE A 747 -8.83 27.67 2.41
C PHE A 747 -8.68 28.82 3.41
N LEU A 748 -9.20 28.65 4.63
CA LEU A 748 -9.06 29.64 5.69
C LEU A 748 -7.59 29.80 6.11
N SER A 749 -6.82 28.71 6.22
CA SER A 749 -5.40 28.81 6.58
C SER A 749 -4.57 29.62 5.58
N VAL A 750 -4.91 29.56 4.28
CA VAL A 750 -4.30 30.41 3.23
C VAL A 750 -4.63 31.89 3.44
N ALA A 751 -5.89 32.21 3.77
CA ALA A 751 -6.32 33.59 4.01
C ALA A 751 -5.68 34.21 5.26
N ASP A 752 -5.43 33.40 6.29
CA ASP A 752 -4.77 33.80 7.54
C ASP A 752 -3.23 33.84 7.43
N GLY A 753 -2.67 33.60 6.24
CA GLY A 753 -1.22 33.66 5.98
C GLY A 753 -0.43 32.46 6.51
N GLN A 754 -1.08 31.36 6.87
CA GLN A 754 -0.40 30.12 7.21
C GLN A 754 0.04 29.42 5.93
N THR A 755 1.35 29.36 5.69
CA THR A 755 1.99 28.83 4.47
C THR A 755 1.97 27.30 4.41
N ILE A 756 0.78 26.71 4.50
CA ILE A 756 0.54 25.27 4.44
C ILE A 756 0.31 24.83 3.00
N ILE A 757 -0.50 25.59 2.25
CA ILE A 757 -0.82 25.37 0.84
C ILE A 757 0.04 26.30 0.00
N ASP A 758 0.85 25.74 -0.88
CA ASP A 758 1.69 26.50 -1.81
C ASP A 758 0.98 26.76 -3.15
N ASP A 759 1.69 27.32 -4.13
CA ASP A 759 1.13 27.58 -5.46
C ASP A 759 0.83 26.29 -6.25
N GLN A 760 1.43 25.14 -5.91
CA GLN A 760 1.21 23.85 -6.57
C GLN A 760 -0.07 23.18 -6.03
N ASP A 761 -0.31 23.27 -4.73
CA ASP A 761 -1.53 22.76 -4.08
C ASP A 761 -2.81 23.54 -4.51
N ARG A 762 -2.67 24.81 -4.91
CA ARG A 762 -3.79 25.76 -5.06
C ARG A 762 -4.83 25.34 -6.10
N ASP A 763 -4.41 24.88 -7.28
CA ASP A 763 -5.34 24.53 -8.37
C ASP A 763 -6.18 23.29 -8.00
N ALA A 764 -5.55 22.30 -7.36
CA ALA A 764 -6.25 21.12 -6.86
C ALA A 764 -7.26 21.50 -5.76
N LEU A 765 -6.90 22.42 -4.85
CA LEU A 765 -7.77 22.91 -3.81
C LEU A 765 -8.98 23.69 -4.37
N ILE A 766 -8.78 24.51 -5.41
CA ILE A 766 -9.87 25.21 -6.13
C ILE A 766 -10.82 24.20 -6.79
N ALA A 767 -10.29 23.20 -7.51
CA ALA A 767 -11.13 22.17 -8.12
C ALA A 767 -11.93 21.35 -7.09
N LEU A 768 -11.35 21.10 -5.89
CA LEU A 768 -12.06 20.45 -4.78
C LEU A 768 -13.17 21.32 -4.20
N LYS A 769 -12.97 22.64 -4.12
CA LYS A 769 -13.99 23.59 -3.67
C LYS A 769 -15.28 23.46 -4.48
N ASP A 770 -15.14 23.42 -5.80
CA ASP A 770 -16.25 23.31 -6.73
C ASP A 770 -16.88 21.91 -6.67
N ARG A 771 -16.06 20.84 -6.67
CA ARG A 771 -16.52 19.44 -6.54
C ARG A 771 -17.32 19.21 -5.24
N LEU A 772 -16.90 19.82 -4.14
CA LEU A 772 -17.54 19.74 -2.83
C LEU A 772 -18.64 20.79 -2.60
N ARG A 773 -18.96 21.59 -3.63
CA ARG A 773 -20.04 22.60 -3.62
C ARG A 773 -19.86 23.63 -2.50
N ILE A 774 -18.62 24.03 -2.22
CA ILE A 774 -18.27 25.08 -1.25
C ILE A 774 -18.40 26.45 -1.94
N GLN A 775 -19.64 26.80 -2.25
CA GLN A 775 -20.01 28.00 -3.01
C GLN A 775 -21.26 28.66 -2.39
N PRO A 776 -21.52 29.96 -2.65
CA PRO A 776 -22.62 30.68 -2.02
C PRO A 776 -23.97 29.97 -2.18
N SER A 777 -24.57 29.61 -1.05
CA SER A 777 -25.86 28.94 -0.98
C SER A 777 -27.00 29.88 -1.39
N THR A 778 -28.03 29.30 -2.00
CA THR A 778 -29.28 30.03 -2.34
C THR A 778 -30.20 30.20 -1.13
N GLN A 779 -29.97 29.43 -0.06
CA GLN A 779 -30.70 29.51 1.20
C GLN A 779 -30.15 30.64 2.08
N THR A 780 -31.06 31.47 2.60
CA THR A 780 -30.74 32.38 3.71
C THR A 780 -30.82 31.60 5.02
N VAL A 781 -29.80 31.72 5.86
CA VAL A 781 -29.66 30.95 7.10
C VAL A 781 -29.64 31.89 8.31
N TYR A 782 -30.60 31.74 9.20
CA TYR A 782 -30.66 32.45 10.49
C TYR A 782 -30.16 31.55 11.62
N VAL A 783 -29.61 32.13 12.69
CA VAL A 783 -29.01 31.38 13.80
C VAL A 783 -29.61 31.81 15.14
N GLN A 784 -30.37 30.91 15.76
CA GLN A 784 -30.97 31.06 17.08
C GLN A 784 -30.15 30.25 18.11
N PHE A 785 -29.63 30.91 19.15
CA PHE A 785 -28.75 30.25 20.12
C PHE A 785 -29.10 30.49 21.59
N ALA A 786 -28.80 29.49 22.43
CA ALA A 786 -28.92 29.52 23.88
C ALA A 786 -27.72 28.83 24.55
N GLY A 787 -27.47 29.08 25.84
CA GLY A 787 -26.43 28.37 26.62
C GLY A 787 -24.96 28.72 26.31
N MET A 788 -24.67 29.28 25.13
CA MET A 788 -23.31 29.59 24.65
C MET A 788 -22.99 31.10 24.60
N ALA A 789 -21.69 31.44 24.54
CA ALA A 789 -21.24 32.82 24.36
C ALA A 789 -21.65 33.34 22.97
N ARG A 790 -21.70 34.67 22.78
CA ARG A 790 -22.08 35.24 21.48
C ARG A 790 -20.96 35.03 20.46
N GLU A 791 -19.75 35.15 20.96
CA GLU A 791 -18.47 34.91 20.30
C GLU A 791 -18.40 33.48 19.74
N ASP A 792 -18.86 32.48 20.49
CA ASP A 792 -18.94 31.08 20.03
C ASP A 792 -19.95 30.92 18.88
N ALA A 793 -21.11 31.59 18.95
CA ALA A 793 -22.14 31.54 17.92
C ALA A 793 -21.71 32.26 16.63
N GLU A 794 -21.00 33.38 16.76
CA GLU A 794 -20.40 34.12 15.65
C GLU A 794 -19.24 33.33 14.99
N ALA A 795 -18.46 32.59 15.79
CA ALA A 795 -17.41 31.68 15.31
C ALA A 795 -17.98 30.44 14.60
N LEU A 796 -19.06 29.84 15.11
CA LEU A 796 -19.80 28.78 14.44
C LEU A 796 -20.35 29.27 13.08
N SER A 797 -20.96 30.45 13.09
CA SER A 797 -21.48 31.11 11.88
C SER A 797 -20.37 31.48 10.89
N ALA A 798 -19.16 31.79 11.36
CA ALA A 798 -17.99 31.98 10.50
C ALA A 798 -17.57 30.71 9.75
N LYS A 799 -17.54 29.55 10.43
CA LYS A 799 -17.29 28.25 9.79
C LYS A 799 -18.36 27.92 8.74
N MET A 800 -19.63 28.13 9.06
CA MET A 800 -20.72 27.91 8.11
C MET A 800 -20.65 28.85 6.91
N ARG A 801 -20.29 30.13 7.10
CA ARG A 801 -20.05 31.08 5.99
C ARG A 801 -18.86 30.63 5.11
N ALA A 802 -17.79 30.08 5.67
CA ALA A 802 -16.67 29.52 4.92
C ALA A 802 -17.06 28.29 4.07
N LEU A 803 -18.05 27.52 4.53
CA LEU A 803 -18.67 26.41 3.81
C LEU A 803 -19.66 26.85 2.71
N GLY A 804 -19.87 28.16 2.54
CA GLY A 804 -20.75 28.76 1.53
C GLY A 804 -22.15 29.14 2.04
N TRP A 805 -22.50 28.92 3.31
CA TRP A 805 -23.86 29.18 3.79
C TRP A 805 -24.18 30.68 3.91
N GLY A 806 -25.36 31.06 3.42
CA GLY A 806 -25.85 32.44 3.37
C GLY A 806 -26.34 32.97 4.72
N ILE A 807 -25.43 33.08 5.70
CA ILE A 807 -25.73 33.68 7.01
C ILE A 807 -25.49 35.20 6.96
N PRO A 808 -26.52 36.04 7.21
CA PRO A 808 -26.37 37.50 7.28
C PRO A 808 -25.39 37.97 8.36
N LYS A 809 -25.03 39.26 8.35
CA LYS A 809 -24.29 39.91 9.43
C LYS A 809 -25.02 41.18 9.92
N PRO A 810 -25.50 41.23 11.17
CA PRO A 810 -25.63 40.10 12.10
C PRO A 810 -26.69 39.10 11.61
N GLY A 811 -26.47 37.81 11.84
CA GLY A 811 -27.42 36.71 11.58
C GLY A 811 -27.73 35.88 12.83
N GLU A 812 -27.08 36.21 13.95
CA GLU A 812 -27.05 35.47 15.21
C GLU A 812 -27.92 36.16 16.28
N GLU A 813 -29.00 35.49 16.69
CA GLU A 813 -29.98 35.94 17.70
C GLU A 813 -29.96 35.03 18.93
N ARG A 814 -29.82 35.62 20.13
CA ARG A 814 -29.88 34.88 21.39
C ARG A 814 -31.33 34.78 21.86
N THR A 815 -31.85 33.56 22.01
CA THR A 815 -33.23 33.31 22.45
C THR A 815 -33.30 32.15 23.44
N SER A 816 -34.09 32.30 24.51
CA SER A 816 -34.31 31.22 25.48
C SER A 816 -35.02 30.01 24.87
N ALA A 817 -35.75 30.20 23.77
CA ALA A 817 -36.47 29.13 23.08
C ALA A 817 -35.53 28.12 22.39
N ALA A 818 -34.25 28.44 22.18
CA ALA A 818 -33.26 27.50 21.65
C ALA A 818 -32.62 26.58 22.72
N ALA A 819 -32.95 26.77 24.01
CA ALA A 819 -32.37 25.97 25.09
C ALA A 819 -32.74 24.47 24.97
N GLY A 820 -31.73 23.61 24.92
CA GLY A 820 -31.91 22.16 24.72
C GLY A 820 -32.18 21.76 23.27
N MET A 821 -32.17 22.71 22.32
CA MET A 821 -32.32 22.43 20.89
C MET A 821 -30.96 22.30 20.21
N ASN A 822 -30.94 21.47 19.16
CA ASN A 822 -29.80 21.20 18.28
C ASN A 822 -30.35 20.69 16.94
N GLU A 823 -31.02 21.59 16.20
CA GLU A 823 -31.74 21.26 14.97
C GLU A 823 -31.61 22.35 13.90
N VAL A 824 -31.66 21.94 12.63
CA VAL A 824 -31.74 22.82 11.46
C VAL A 824 -33.15 22.72 10.90
N ARG A 825 -33.89 23.82 10.95
CA ARG A 825 -35.28 23.87 10.46
C ARG A 825 -35.34 24.22 8.99
N TYR A 826 -36.27 23.58 8.27
CA TYR A 826 -36.57 23.81 6.85
C TYR A 826 -38.08 23.88 6.59
N ASN A 827 -38.48 24.55 5.51
CA ASN A 827 -39.87 24.57 5.04
C ASN A 827 -40.30 23.18 4.53
N SER A 828 -41.38 22.60 5.10
CA SER A 828 -41.87 21.25 4.78
C SER A 828 -42.19 20.99 3.32
N ASP A 829 -42.53 22.04 2.57
CA ASP A 829 -43.08 21.96 1.22
C ASP A 829 -41.96 22.08 0.16
N SER A 830 -40.72 22.35 0.60
CA SER A 830 -39.53 22.53 -0.22
C SER A 830 -38.55 21.37 -0.05
N ASN A 831 -38.51 20.47 -1.05
CA ASN A 831 -37.50 19.40 -1.10
C ASN A 831 -36.07 19.94 -1.23
N THR A 832 -35.89 21.15 -1.78
CA THR A 832 -34.59 21.82 -1.85
C THR A 832 -34.14 22.25 -0.46
N ASP A 833 -35.01 22.90 0.31
CA ASP A 833 -34.67 23.35 1.67
C ASP A 833 -34.49 22.16 2.63
N ARG A 834 -35.23 21.05 2.44
CA ARG A 834 -34.97 19.79 3.14
C ARG A 834 -33.53 19.29 2.92
N ARG A 835 -33.10 19.14 1.66
CA ARG A 835 -31.75 18.69 1.32
C ARG A 835 -30.67 19.66 1.82
N ALA A 836 -30.94 20.96 1.74
CA ALA A 836 -30.04 21.99 2.25
C ALA A 836 -29.91 21.92 3.78
N ALA A 837 -31.01 21.70 4.52
CA ALA A 837 -30.98 21.51 5.97
C ALA A 837 -30.32 20.20 6.40
N GLU A 838 -30.52 19.11 5.66
CA GLU A 838 -29.82 17.83 5.86
C GLU A 838 -28.30 18.03 5.74
N LEU A 839 -27.83 18.75 4.70
CA LEU A 839 -26.42 19.10 4.54
C LEU A 839 -25.91 20.08 5.60
N LEU A 840 -26.66 21.12 5.93
CA LEU A 840 -26.27 22.10 6.96
C LEU A 840 -26.19 21.45 8.37
N ALA A 841 -27.08 20.52 8.69
CA ALA A 841 -27.01 19.74 9.93
C ALA A 841 -25.77 18.82 9.96
N ALA A 842 -25.40 18.24 8.81
CA ALA A 842 -24.17 17.46 8.68
C ALA A 842 -22.90 18.35 8.79
N ASP A 843 -22.87 19.51 8.11
CA ASP A 843 -21.80 20.51 8.19
C ASP A 843 -21.60 21.03 9.63
N LEU A 844 -22.69 21.31 10.37
CA LEU A 844 -22.65 21.65 11.80
C LEU A 844 -22.08 20.51 12.64
N THR A 845 -22.52 19.28 12.40
CA THR A 845 -22.05 18.09 13.12
C THR A 845 -20.56 17.85 12.88
N ALA A 846 -20.10 17.97 11.63
CA ALA A 846 -18.69 17.93 11.24
C ALA A 846 -17.89 19.09 11.88
N ALA A 847 -18.50 20.28 12.03
CA ALA A 847 -17.91 21.43 12.73
C ALA A 847 -17.79 21.23 14.26
N GLY A 848 -18.45 20.21 14.83
CA GLY A 848 -18.43 19.85 16.25
C GLY A 848 -19.70 20.22 17.02
N GLN A 849 -20.75 20.72 16.35
CA GLN A 849 -22.06 21.00 16.95
C GLN A 849 -23.09 20.00 16.38
N PRO A 850 -23.39 18.89 17.09
CA PRO A 850 -24.34 17.90 16.61
C PRO A 850 -25.70 18.54 16.32
N ALA A 851 -26.27 18.29 15.14
CA ALA A 851 -27.56 18.84 14.73
C ALA A 851 -28.35 17.86 13.85
N ILE A 852 -29.68 17.98 13.87
CA ILE A 852 -30.59 17.20 13.01
C ILE A 852 -31.50 18.10 12.16
N ALA A 853 -31.79 17.72 10.92
CA ALA A 853 -32.74 18.46 10.09
C ALA A 853 -34.20 18.20 10.54
N ARG A 854 -35.03 19.24 10.63
CA ARG A 854 -36.44 19.13 11.05
C ARG A 854 -37.36 20.04 10.21
N ALA A 855 -38.50 19.50 9.78
CA ALA A 855 -39.52 20.30 9.09
C ALA A 855 -40.18 21.31 10.05
N ALA A 856 -40.36 22.55 9.59
CA ALA A 856 -40.99 23.64 10.32
C ALA A 856 -41.78 24.56 9.38
N ARG A 857 -42.62 25.43 9.96
CA ARG A 857 -43.36 26.46 9.22
C ARG A 857 -42.54 27.74 9.11
N ILE A 858 -41.53 27.71 8.24
CA ILE A 858 -40.64 28.85 7.92
C ILE A 858 -40.71 29.19 6.43
N GLY A 859 -40.07 30.28 5.99
CA GLY A 859 -40.07 30.69 4.57
C GLY A 859 -39.41 29.67 3.63
N ILE A 860 -39.82 29.65 2.36
CA ILE A 860 -39.09 28.94 1.30
C ILE A 860 -37.74 29.62 1.09
N ASN A 861 -36.68 28.86 0.77
CA ASN A 861 -35.28 29.31 0.71
C ASN A 861 -34.76 29.89 2.05
N THR A 862 -35.43 29.59 3.16
CA THR A 862 -35.02 29.99 4.51
C THR A 862 -34.72 28.76 5.35
N LEU A 863 -33.59 28.76 6.05
CA LEU A 863 -33.22 27.78 7.06
C LEU A 863 -32.98 28.48 8.40
N GLU A 864 -33.25 27.78 9.51
CA GLU A 864 -32.96 28.27 10.86
C GLU A 864 -32.13 27.26 11.64
N ILE A 865 -30.98 27.67 12.16
CA ILE A 865 -30.12 26.87 13.05
C ILE A 865 -30.53 27.16 14.49
N TRP A 866 -31.09 26.15 15.19
CA TRP A 866 -31.47 26.24 16.60
C TRP A 866 -30.50 25.40 17.43
N VAL A 867 -29.57 26.06 18.13
CA VAL A 867 -28.44 25.40 18.83
C VAL A 867 -28.28 25.81 20.28
N SER A 868 -27.77 24.88 21.08
CA SER A 868 -27.42 25.11 22.49
C SER A 868 -26.30 24.20 23.01
N VAL A 869 -25.69 24.62 24.12
CA VAL A 869 -24.60 23.96 24.85
C VAL A 869 -25.04 23.65 26.28
#